data_AF-A0A485KEL9-F1
#
_entry.id   AF-A0A485KEL9-F1
#
_cell.length_a   1.000
_cell.length_b   1.000
_cell.length_c   1.000
_cell.angle_alpha   90.00
_cell.angle_beta   90.00
_cell.angle_gamma   90.00
#
_symmetry.space_group_name_H-M   'P 1'
#
loop_
_entity.id
_entity.type
_entity.pdbx_description
1 polymer ?
#
loop_
_entity_poly.entity_id
_entity_poly.type
_entity_poly.pdbx_seq_one_letter_code
_entity_poly.pdbx_strand_id
1 'polypeptide(L)'
;MPPTPTTPDSFQSATRGGSTTTSKRTVLRGRSSSRGTKKPPRVGRRIVGHMWEFTVLGTFVITAAVAYPAGMLERRETTAVVSDSTWQTVGANCILSGHGDLANCSKAELALVAPLVWAALGHTLANATSVAHNRTSLNLTTCLVGASRGYGAVVLLLAPGDAPTCAPTKMESVAAMAMLETAVNDSSEPSYLLSIYVDSDNATWTPRIDFPAGAATSVAPLLPKFLVADDTGHVTPTKSTHANWLYSSSPLGSRYTLSYSCISEVVAAPASFYQGLWSNQPLAVGWTCGHVIAHSMELLTWHILLAVLLYGALLGDIITTVVGMQGLWGGDPVVTYGIQAGFERRLVAFGIFGLTRVPFPLLQEASRFYFRSTPDVAVFGMLSFVNCSIPLFAMHWLVIVVQRCPSIWPCRVLRIVNPIMNIVALVVGMCLTSIGDNRARYFDPMWSRTPLVGFRIHDLVFPSGILARNSPTNPLFVTLLPQYVVAVSVGLCVGLVLPRLQHGRWVADLHFFQQNAFLSQHTPFVPSHVMGLPLSHTDCIPLGTKLVVRASTLALLGYAVVEAEEAKVSTTNASIQVMPKQPKQPTTGATTVLVISMYDLPVALLPIKPYRPRVLGTIHDYTYTPAPRGTTLDRTKRYVSTKGTCVS
;
A
#
# COMPACT_ATOMS: atom_id res chain seq x y z
N MET A 1 27.66 74.23 -15.30
CA MET A 1 27.97 73.69 -16.64
C MET A 1 26.73 72.95 -17.13
N PRO A 2 26.04 73.55 -18.12
CA PRO A 2 24.80 73.10 -18.74
C PRO A 2 25.14 72.11 -19.89
N PRO A 3 24.23 71.71 -20.82
CA PRO A 3 22.83 72.13 -21.04
C PRO A 3 21.83 70.94 -21.19
N THR A 4 20.51 71.00 -20.95
CA THR A 4 19.38 71.80 -21.52
C THR A 4 19.32 71.81 -23.06
N PRO A 5 18.16 72.13 -23.67
CA PRO A 5 16.82 71.50 -23.67
C PRO A 5 16.38 71.26 -25.16
N THR A 6 15.17 70.79 -25.48
CA THR A 6 14.11 71.68 -26.03
C THR A 6 12.73 71.01 -26.03
N THR A 7 11.77 71.74 -25.46
CA THR A 7 10.30 71.75 -25.65
C THR A 7 9.91 72.29 -27.05
N PRO A 8 8.63 72.61 -27.40
CA PRO A 8 7.29 72.13 -27.02
C PRO A 8 6.52 71.69 -28.32
N ASP A 9 5.25 71.28 -28.39
CA ASP A 9 4.05 72.12 -28.33
C ASP A 9 2.78 71.27 -28.53
N SER A 10 1.76 71.66 -27.79
CA SER A 10 0.35 71.44 -28.03
C SER A 10 -0.11 72.03 -29.36
N PHE A 11 -1.10 71.43 -30.06
CA PHE A 11 -2.40 72.06 -30.28
C PHE A 11 -3.40 71.12 -30.97
N GLN A 12 -4.66 71.32 -30.57
CA GLN A 12 -5.88 70.74 -31.11
C GLN A 12 -6.12 71.19 -32.57
N SER A 13 -6.79 70.36 -33.37
CA SER A 13 -8.06 70.70 -34.03
C SER A 13 -8.37 69.75 -35.18
N ALA A 14 -9.65 69.43 -35.27
CA ALA A 14 -10.33 68.56 -36.22
C ALA A 14 -10.14 68.95 -37.70
N THR A 15 -10.27 67.97 -38.60
CA THR A 15 -11.27 68.04 -39.68
C THR A 15 -11.55 66.68 -40.35
N ARG A 16 -12.82 66.55 -40.74
CA ARG A 16 -13.51 65.52 -41.52
C ARG A 16 -12.72 64.93 -42.68
N GLY A 17 -12.82 63.61 -42.83
CA GLY A 17 -12.72 62.90 -44.11
C GLY A 17 -13.54 61.63 -44.05
N GLY A 18 -14.71 61.62 -44.68
CA GLY A 18 -15.57 60.45 -44.78
C GLY A 18 -14.94 59.38 -45.67
N SER A 19 -15.06 58.12 -45.27
CA SER A 19 -14.86 56.97 -46.15
C SER A 19 -15.67 55.80 -45.62
N THR A 20 -16.80 55.58 -46.29
CA THR A 20 -17.54 54.31 -46.33
C THR A 20 -16.62 53.16 -46.70
N THR A 21 -16.63 52.04 -45.94
CA THR A 21 -16.45 50.69 -46.51
C THR A 21 -16.84 49.60 -45.50
N THR A 22 -17.99 48.98 -45.77
CA THR A 22 -18.25 47.53 -45.75
C THR A 22 -17.82 46.69 -44.53
N SER A 23 -18.84 46.41 -43.72
CA SER A 23 -18.99 45.22 -42.87
C SER A 23 -18.50 43.94 -43.54
N LYS A 24 -17.49 43.29 -42.96
CA LYS A 24 -17.15 41.88 -43.21
C LYS A 24 -17.32 41.08 -41.92
N ARG A 25 -18.42 40.34 -41.91
CA ARG A 25 -18.77 39.28 -40.97
C ARG A 25 -17.79 38.10 -41.18
N THR A 26 -16.80 37.96 -40.31
CA THR A 26 -15.83 36.85 -40.40
C THR A 26 -16.48 35.56 -39.89
N VAL A 27 -16.92 34.72 -40.83
CA VAL A 27 -17.34 33.34 -40.60
C VAL A 27 -16.09 32.49 -40.37
N LEU A 28 -15.85 32.04 -39.14
CA LEU A 28 -14.81 31.07 -38.81
C LEU A 28 -15.24 29.67 -39.27
N ARG A 29 -14.89 29.33 -40.52
CA ARG A 29 -14.88 27.95 -41.01
C ARG A 29 -13.44 27.46 -40.91
N GLY A 30 -13.14 26.65 -39.90
CA GLY A 30 -11.83 26.03 -39.71
C GLY A 30 -11.47 25.17 -40.93
N ARG A 31 -10.50 25.60 -41.72
CA ARG A 31 -9.96 24.87 -42.86
C ARG A 31 -8.79 24.05 -42.36
N SER A 32 -8.94 22.73 -42.37
CA SER A 32 -7.83 21.80 -42.17
C SER A 32 -6.82 21.99 -43.31
N SER A 33 -5.58 22.25 -42.95
CA SER A 33 -4.44 22.07 -43.83
C SER A 33 -3.41 21.26 -43.06
N SER A 34 -3.18 20.05 -43.55
CA SER A 34 -2.10 19.18 -43.18
C SER A 34 -0.77 19.88 -43.47
N ARG A 35 0.06 20.02 -42.44
CA ARG A 35 1.52 20.06 -42.56
C ARG A 35 2.10 19.64 -41.22
N GLY A 36 2.87 18.56 -41.25
CA GLY A 36 3.48 17.92 -40.08
C GLY A 36 4.29 18.91 -39.27
N THR A 37 3.71 19.40 -38.18
CA THR A 37 4.43 20.09 -37.13
C THR A 37 4.65 19.08 -36.02
N LYS A 38 5.93 18.90 -35.63
CA LYS A 38 6.32 18.09 -34.48
C LYS A 38 5.44 18.50 -33.30
N LYS A 39 4.61 17.57 -32.79
CA LYS A 39 3.67 17.82 -31.69
C LYS A 39 4.42 18.50 -30.54
N PRO A 40 3.94 19.63 -29.99
CA PRO A 40 4.67 20.36 -28.97
C PRO A 40 4.89 19.47 -27.73
N PRO A 41 6.09 19.51 -27.09
CA PRO A 41 6.45 18.67 -25.94
C PRO A 41 5.52 18.84 -24.72
N ARG A 42 4.68 19.88 -24.72
CA ARG A 42 3.72 20.20 -23.66
C ARG A 42 2.53 19.24 -23.60
N VAL A 43 2.10 18.64 -24.72
CA VAL A 43 0.96 17.71 -24.76
C VAL A 43 1.36 16.35 -24.20
N GLY A 44 2.54 15.84 -24.58
CA GLY A 44 3.08 14.58 -24.05
C GLY A 44 3.30 14.61 -22.53
N ARG A 45 3.85 15.71 -22.00
CA ARG A 45 4.07 15.88 -20.55
C ARG A 45 2.77 15.88 -19.74
N ARG A 46 1.67 16.43 -20.27
CA ARG A 46 0.35 16.38 -19.63
C ARG A 46 -0.20 14.96 -19.60
N ILE A 47 -0.10 14.23 -20.71
CA ILE A 47 -0.58 12.85 -20.81
C ILE A 47 0.15 11.94 -19.82
N VAL A 48 1.49 12.04 -19.73
CA VAL A 48 2.28 11.28 -18.76
C VAL A 48 1.85 11.57 -17.32
N GLY A 49 1.59 12.84 -16.98
CA GLY A 49 1.08 13.22 -15.67
C GLY A 49 -0.30 12.63 -15.34
N HIS A 50 -1.18 12.54 -16.34
CA HIS A 50 -2.51 11.93 -16.17
C HIS A 50 -2.46 10.41 -16.09
N MET A 51 -1.59 9.75 -16.87
CA MET A 51 -1.40 8.29 -16.78
C MET A 51 -0.90 7.87 -15.40
N TRP A 52 -0.07 8.68 -14.76
CA TRP A 52 0.41 8.40 -13.41
C TRP A 52 -0.71 8.27 -12.38
N GLU A 53 -1.77 9.07 -12.49
CA GLU A 53 -2.88 8.99 -11.52
C GLU A 53 -3.63 7.65 -11.62
N PHE A 54 -3.76 7.10 -12.83
CA PHE A 54 -4.22 5.73 -13.05
C PHE A 54 -3.21 4.71 -12.53
N THR A 55 -1.91 4.97 -12.66
CA THR A 55 -0.87 4.12 -12.07
C THR A 55 -1.03 4.03 -10.56
N VAL A 56 -1.20 5.16 -9.84
CA VAL A 56 -1.39 5.14 -8.38
C VAL A 56 -2.63 4.33 -7.97
N LEU A 57 -3.73 4.51 -8.70
CA LEU A 57 -4.95 3.72 -8.47
C LEU A 57 -4.75 2.23 -8.80
N GLY A 58 -4.04 1.94 -9.89
CA GLY A 58 -3.70 0.58 -10.31
C GLY A 58 -2.77 -0.11 -9.31
N THR A 59 -1.77 0.60 -8.79
CA THR A 59 -0.84 0.10 -7.76
C THR A 59 -1.58 -0.36 -6.52
N PHE A 60 -2.67 0.30 -6.13
CA PHE A 60 -3.51 -0.14 -5.01
C PHE A 60 -4.11 -1.54 -5.25
N VAL A 61 -4.74 -1.73 -6.42
CA VAL A 61 -5.34 -3.03 -6.81
C VAL A 61 -4.26 -4.10 -6.98
N ILE A 62 -3.14 -3.75 -7.61
CA ILE A 62 -1.99 -4.65 -7.80
C ILE A 62 -1.41 -5.04 -6.44
N THR A 63 -1.27 -4.11 -5.50
CA THR A 63 -0.74 -4.43 -4.16
C THR A 63 -1.67 -5.41 -3.45
N ALA A 64 -2.99 -5.23 -3.52
CA ALA A 64 -3.93 -6.21 -2.97
C ALA A 64 -3.82 -7.57 -3.70
N ALA A 65 -3.76 -7.56 -5.03
CA ALA A 65 -3.64 -8.76 -5.85
C ALA A 65 -2.32 -9.52 -5.67
N VAL A 66 -1.27 -8.87 -5.16
CA VAL A 66 0.00 -9.50 -4.78
C VAL A 66 -0.01 -9.92 -3.31
N ALA A 67 -0.46 -9.06 -2.40
CA ALA A 67 -0.43 -9.30 -0.96
C ALA A 67 -1.33 -10.48 -0.54
N TYR A 68 -2.53 -10.60 -1.12
CA TYR A 68 -3.44 -11.70 -0.75
C TYR A 68 -2.90 -13.08 -1.16
N PRO A 69 -2.48 -13.33 -2.42
CA PRO A 69 -1.86 -14.59 -2.80
C PRO A 69 -0.50 -14.84 -2.15
N ALA A 70 0.21 -13.79 -1.73
CA ALA A 70 1.43 -13.93 -0.93
C ALA A 70 1.17 -14.38 0.53
N GLY A 71 -0.10 -14.62 0.91
CA GLY A 71 -0.46 -15.15 2.23
C GLY A 71 -0.48 -14.11 3.35
N MET A 72 -0.70 -12.82 3.06
CA MET A 72 -0.73 -11.79 4.12
C MET A 72 -1.95 -11.90 5.07
N LEU A 73 -2.91 -12.78 4.79
CA LEU A 73 -4.01 -13.11 5.70
C LEU A 73 -3.70 -14.34 6.58
N GLU A 74 -2.99 -15.29 6.00
CA GLU A 74 -2.53 -16.52 6.63
C GLU A 74 -1.33 -17.02 5.81
N ARG A 75 -0.23 -17.28 6.49
CA ARG A 75 0.98 -17.87 5.90
C ARG A 75 1.68 -18.72 6.94
N ARG A 76 2.16 -19.88 6.50
CA ARG A 76 2.93 -20.82 7.30
C ARG A 76 4.13 -21.27 6.51
N GLU A 77 5.30 -21.19 7.12
CA GLU A 77 6.57 -21.54 6.50
C GLU A 77 7.44 -22.36 7.46
N THR A 78 8.14 -23.32 6.89
CA THR A 78 9.05 -24.21 7.62
C THR A 78 10.49 -23.87 7.25
N THR A 79 11.31 -23.52 8.24
CA THR A 79 12.72 -23.23 7.98
C THR A 79 13.51 -24.52 7.80
N ALA A 80 14.00 -24.77 6.58
CA ALA A 80 14.80 -25.97 6.29
C ALA A 80 16.25 -25.91 6.82
N VAL A 81 16.85 -24.72 6.91
CA VAL A 81 18.19 -24.51 7.49
C VAL A 81 18.22 -23.11 8.11
N VAL A 82 18.83 -22.98 9.29
CA VAL A 82 19.06 -21.69 9.93
C VAL A 82 20.27 -21.00 9.28
N SER A 83 20.09 -20.53 8.03
CA SER A 83 21.18 -20.03 7.16
C SER A 83 21.90 -18.78 7.67
N ASP A 84 21.33 -18.09 8.65
CA ASP A 84 21.75 -16.74 9.04
C ASP A 84 22.02 -16.59 10.55
N SER A 85 21.99 -17.69 11.31
CA SER A 85 22.28 -17.67 12.75
C SER A 85 23.70 -18.09 13.01
N THR A 86 24.47 -17.26 13.70
CA THR A 86 25.76 -17.69 14.25
C THR A 86 25.49 -18.75 15.31
N TRP A 87 26.10 -19.92 15.13
CA TRP A 87 26.20 -20.94 16.15
C TRP A 87 27.38 -20.62 17.06
N GLN A 88 27.16 -20.68 18.37
CA GLN A 88 28.20 -20.44 19.37
C GLN A 88 28.20 -21.57 20.39
N THR A 89 29.37 -22.10 20.72
CA THR A 89 29.51 -23.12 21.76
C THR A 89 29.38 -22.49 23.14
N VAL A 90 28.48 -23.02 23.97
CA VAL A 90 28.38 -22.68 25.41
C VAL A 90 29.26 -23.63 26.22
N GLY A 91 29.24 -24.92 25.89
CA GLY A 91 30.13 -25.95 26.44
C GLY A 91 30.02 -27.26 25.67
N ALA A 92 31.01 -28.15 25.84
CA ALA A 92 31.15 -29.38 25.03
C ALA A 92 31.68 -30.60 25.83
N ASN A 93 31.80 -30.50 27.15
CA ASN A 93 32.42 -31.54 27.99
C ASN A 93 31.41 -32.28 28.87
N CYS A 94 30.13 -31.96 28.72
CA CYS A 94 29.07 -32.48 29.56
C CYS A 94 28.75 -33.93 29.14
N ILE A 95 28.54 -34.82 30.12
CA ILE A 95 28.26 -36.23 29.87
C ILE A 95 26.89 -36.55 30.46
N LEU A 96 25.97 -37.01 29.62
CA LEU A 96 24.67 -37.52 30.02
C LEU A 96 24.82 -38.98 30.47
N SER A 97 24.62 -39.22 31.77
CA SER A 97 24.65 -40.56 32.36
C SER A 97 23.30 -41.26 32.25
N GLY A 98 23.31 -42.60 32.41
CA GLY A 98 22.09 -43.41 32.48
C GLY A 98 21.14 -43.04 33.63
N HIS A 99 21.61 -42.38 34.68
CA HIS A 99 20.75 -41.93 35.78
C HIS A 99 20.09 -40.57 35.52
N GLY A 100 20.42 -39.91 34.40
CA GLY A 100 19.96 -38.55 34.09
C GLY A 100 20.87 -37.45 34.61
N ASP A 101 21.97 -37.79 35.28
CA ASP A 101 22.94 -36.81 35.75
C ASP A 101 23.77 -36.30 34.56
N LEU A 102 23.83 -34.97 34.44
CA LEU A 102 24.70 -34.24 33.53
C LEU A 102 26.01 -33.91 34.25
N ALA A 103 27.04 -34.75 34.05
CA ALA A 103 28.34 -34.64 34.72
C ALA A 103 29.38 -33.89 33.86
N ASN A 104 30.43 -33.35 34.49
CA ASN A 104 31.57 -32.68 33.82
C ASN A 104 31.21 -31.46 32.94
N CYS A 105 30.03 -30.87 33.15
CA CYS A 105 29.57 -29.71 32.39
C CYS A 105 30.33 -28.44 32.82
N SER A 106 30.52 -27.52 31.88
CA SER A 106 31.19 -26.26 32.15
C SER A 106 30.38 -25.36 33.09
N LYS A 107 31.03 -24.40 33.75
CA LYS A 107 30.34 -23.38 34.56
C LYS A 107 29.31 -22.59 33.75
N ALA A 108 29.57 -22.37 32.46
CA ALA A 108 28.66 -21.67 31.56
C ALA A 108 27.39 -22.48 31.30
N GLU A 109 27.50 -23.79 31.10
CA GLU A 109 26.35 -24.68 30.92
C GLU A 109 25.49 -24.78 32.19
N LEU A 110 26.13 -24.96 33.35
CA LEU A 110 25.43 -25.02 34.64
C LEU A 110 24.74 -23.71 35.01
N ALA A 111 25.20 -22.59 34.45
CA ALA A 111 24.61 -21.28 34.68
C ALA A 111 23.40 -20.99 33.77
N LEU A 112 23.17 -21.75 32.69
CA LEU A 112 22.15 -21.46 31.67
C LEU A 112 20.74 -21.32 32.24
N VAL A 113 20.39 -22.18 33.18
CA VAL A 113 19.08 -22.27 33.83
C VAL A 113 19.27 -22.53 35.33
N ALA A 114 18.19 -22.48 36.11
CA ALA A 114 18.25 -22.83 37.52
C ALA A 114 18.67 -24.31 37.72
N PRO A 115 19.38 -24.67 38.82
CA PRO A 115 19.87 -26.03 39.05
C PRO A 115 18.78 -27.11 39.01
N LEU A 116 17.57 -26.82 39.52
CA LEU A 116 16.42 -27.73 39.49
C LEU A 116 15.97 -28.02 38.05
N VAL A 117 15.92 -26.97 37.22
CA VAL A 117 15.59 -27.08 35.80
C VAL A 117 16.68 -27.89 35.08
N TRP A 118 17.96 -27.61 35.35
CA TRP A 118 19.08 -28.34 34.74
C TRP A 118 19.03 -29.85 35.04
N ALA A 119 18.77 -30.22 36.29
CA ALA A 119 18.60 -31.62 36.69
C ALA A 119 17.40 -32.27 35.98
N ALA A 120 16.26 -31.57 35.90
CA ALA A 120 15.07 -32.04 35.20
C ALA A 120 15.30 -32.25 33.70
N LEU A 121 16.09 -31.38 33.04
CA LEU A 121 16.51 -31.56 31.66
C LEU A 121 17.33 -32.84 31.48
N GLY A 122 18.30 -33.07 32.37
CA GLY A 122 19.13 -34.28 32.35
C GLY A 122 18.30 -35.58 32.46
N HIS A 123 17.42 -35.65 33.46
CA HIS A 123 16.53 -36.81 33.62
C HIS A 123 15.58 -37.02 32.43
N THR A 124 15.04 -35.93 31.87
CA THR A 124 14.14 -36.01 30.71
C THR A 124 14.88 -36.49 29.46
N LEU A 125 16.09 -35.98 29.21
CA LEU A 125 16.94 -36.41 28.10
C LEU A 125 17.36 -37.88 28.23
N ALA A 126 17.78 -38.33 29.42
CA ALA A 126 18.19 -39.72 29.64
C ALA A 126 17.03 -40.71 29.45
N ASN A 127 15.83 -40.33 29.87
CA ASN A 127 14.62 -41.12 29.64
C ASN A 127 14.24 -41.15 28.15
N ALA A 128 14.29 -40.01 27.46
CA ALA A 128 13.92 -39.92 26.05
C ALA A 128 14.88 -40.66 25.12
N THR A 129 16.19 -40.59 25.38
CA THR A 129 17.24 -41.20 24.54
C THR A 129 17.47 -42.68 24.80
N SER A 130 16.70 -43.31 25.70
CA SER A 130 16.91 -44.69 26.17
C SER A 130 18.28 -44.97 26.82
N VAL A 131 19.10 -43.93 27.04
CA VAL A 131 20.35 -43.95 27.82
C VAL A 131 20.09 -44.51 29.22
N ALA A 132 18.96 -44.16 29.82
CA ALA A 132 18.55 -44.71 31.11
C ALA A 132 18.30 -46.22 31.12
N HIS A 133 17.92 -46.78 29.97
CA HIS A 133 17.61 -48.20 29.82
C HIS A 133 18.85 -49.01 29.41
N ASN A 134 19.70 -48.44 28.55
CA ASN A 134 20.88 -49.13 28.00
C ASN A 134 22.18 -48.88 28.79
N ARG A 135 22.16 -47.99 29.80
CA ARG A 135 23.33 -47.58 30.62
C ARG A 135 24.53 -47.10 29.80
N THR A 136 24.28 -46.52 28.63
CA THR A 136 25.31 -45.91 27.77
C THR A 136 25.41 -44.42 28.07
N SER A 137 26.62 -43.88 28.17
CA SER A 137 26.81 -42.43 28.33
C SER A 137 26.86 -41.74 26.96
N LEU A 138 26.23 -40.57 26.86
CA LEU A 138 26.33 -39.72 25.66
C LEU A 138 27.08 -38.44 26.00
N ASN A 139 28.01 -38.05 25.12
CA ASN A 139 28.67 -36.75 25.22
C ASN A 139 27.72 -35.69 24.67
N LEU A 140 27.54 -34.63 25.45
CA LEU A 140 26.64 -33.52 25.21
C LEU A 140 27.44 -32.25 24.91
N THR A 141 27.07 -31.62 23.80
CA THR A 141 27.47 -30.26 23.48
C THR A 141 26.28 -29.33 23.54
N THR A 142 26.45 -28.21 24.25
CA THR A 142 25.46 -27.16 24.39
C THR A 142 25.80 -26.00 23.46
N CYS A 143 24.92 -25.76 22.49
CA CYS A 143 25.07 -24.76 21.44
C CYS A 143 24.03 -23.66 21.57
N LEU A 144 24.44 -22.42 21.29
CA LEU A 144 23.56 -21.28 21.16
C LEU A 144 23.37 -20.93 19.69
N VAL A 145 22.12 -20.91 19.25
CA VAL A 145 21.73 -20.50 17.89
C VAL A 145 21.12 -19.11 17.96
N GLY A 146 21.66 -18.17 17.18
CA GLY A 146 21.15 -16.78 17.10
C GLY A 146 21.93 -15.77 17.95
N ALA A 147 23.13 -16.11 18.39
CA ALA A 147 23.97 -15.26 19.25
C ALA A 147 24.16 -13.83 18.70
N SER A 148 24.44 -13.69 17.39
CA SER A 148 24.63 -12.39 16.72
C SER A 148 23.38 -11.50 16.72
N ARG A 149 22.19 -12.08 16.87
CA ARG A 149 20.90 -11.37 16.87
C ARG A 149 20.43 -11.04 18.28
N GLY A 150 21.03 -11.64 19.30
CA GLY A 150 20.64 -11.46 20.69
C GLY A 150 19.32 -12.14 21.06
N TYR A 151 18.83 -13.08 20.25
CA TYR A 151 17.68 -13.96 20.54
C TYR A 151 17.78 -15.25 19.72
N GLY A 152 17.16 -16.34 20.19
CA GLY A 152 17.19 -17.62 19.47
C GLY A 152 16.93 -18.82 20.37
N ALA A 153 17.65 -19.92 20.19
CA ALA A 153 17.43 -21.16 20.94
C ALA A 153 18.73 -21.80 21.41
N VAL A 154 18.64 -22.64 22.44
CA VAL A 154 19.73 -23.52 22.86
C VAL A 154 19.52 -24.88 22.22
N VAL A 155 20.56 -25.43 21.59
CA VAL A 155 20.55 -26.73 20.95
C VAL A 155 21.52 -27.64 21.68
N LEU A 156 21.02 -28.80 22.09
CA LEU A 156 21.74 -29.85 22.78
C LEU A 156 22.01 -30.97 21.79
N LEU A 157 23.29 -31.23 21.51
CA LEU A 157 23.74 -32.23 20.55
C LEU A 157 24.36 -33.41 21.31
N LEU A 158 23.89 -34.63 21.05
CA LEU A 158 24.33 -35.82 21.76
C LEU A 158 24.92 -36.86 20.81
N ALA A 159 26.08 -37.42 21.16
CA ALA A 159 26.73 -38.49 20.39
C ALA A 159 27.40 -39.55 21.31
N PRO A 160 27.47 -40.82 20.88
CA PRO A 160 28.24 -41.86 21.55
C PRO A 160 29.70 -41.79 21.08
N GLY A 161 30.59 -41.24 21.90
CA GLY A 161 31.99 -40.99 21.52
C GLY A 161 32.31 -39.52 21.65
N ASP A 162 33.04 -38.94 20.70
CA ASP A 162 33.45 -37.53 20.78
C ASP A 162 32.25 -36.58 20.78
N ALA A 163 32.37 -35.49 21.56
CA ALA A 163 31.33 -34.48 21.65
C ALA A 163 31.20 -33.72 20.31
N PRO A 164 30.01 -33.64 19.70
CA PRO A 164 29.82 -32.95 18.43
C PRO A 164 30.06 -31.44 18.59
N THR A 165 30.49 -30.74 17.55
CA THR A 165 30.76 -29.31 17.60
C THR A 165 29.56 -28.49 17.11
N CYS A 166 29.39 -27.27 17.62
CA CYS A 166 28.24 -26.41 17.28
C CYS A 166 28.25 -25.82 15.88
N ALA A 167 29.41 -25.76 15.23
CA ALA A 167 29.56 -25.24 13.87
C ALA A 167 30.62 -26.07 13.14
N PRO A 168 30.32 -27.34 12.85
CA PRO A 168 31.34 -28.24 12.37
C PRO A 168 31.68 -27.89 10.91
N THR A 169 32.97 -27.92 10.58
CA THR A 169 33.45 -27.72 9.20
C THR A 169 33.24 -28.94 8.31
N LYS A 170 32.90 -30.09 8.92
CA LYS A 170 32.64 -31.38 8.27
C LYS A 170 31.35 -31.94 8.83
N MET A 171 30.77 -32.91 8.13
CA MET A 171 29.57 -33.58 8.61
C MET A 171 29.89 -34.41 9.87
N GLU A 172 29.10 -34.24 10.93
CA GLU A 172 29.25 -34.96 12.19
C GLU A 172 27.99 -35.77 12.52
N SER A 173 28.19 -36.99 13.03
CA SER A 173 27.09 -37.89 13.38
C SER A 173 26.56 -37.61 14.79
N VAL A 174 25.24 -37.55 14.94
CA VAL A 174 24.56 -37.32 16.21
C VAL A 174 23.52 -38.42 16.48
N ALA A 175 23.45 -38.88 17.72
CA ALA A 175 22.45 -39.84 18.18
C ALA A 175 21.13 -39.15 18.57
N ALA A 176 21.21 -37.95 19.12
CA ALA A 176 20.02 -37.17 19.46
C ALA A 176 20.30 -35.67 19.37
N MET A 177 19.23 -34.92 19.12
CA MET A 177 19.23 -33.47 19.04
C MET A 177 18.05 -32.95 19.85
N ALA A 178 18.29 -32.05 20.79
CA ALA A 178 17.22 -31.40 21.53
C ALA A 178 17.30 -29.87 21.40
N MET A 179 16.14 -29.24 21.26
CA MET A 179 16.00 -27.79 21.25
C MET A 179 15.38 -27.37 22.58
N LEU A 180 16.06 -26.47 23.28
CA LEU A 180 15.60 -25.85 24.50
C LEU A 180 15.24 -24.39 24.19
N GLU A 181 13.97 -24.09 24.41
CA GLU A 181 13.37 -22.78 24.23
C GLU A 181 12.52 -22.44 25.47
N THR A 182 11.74 -21.37 25.41
CA THR A 182 10.80 -20.94 26.45
C THR A 182 9.42 -20.77 25.86
N ALA A 183 8.40 -21.18 26.62
CA ALA A 183 7.00 -21.17 26.22
C ALA A 183 6.11 -20.87 27.43
N VAL A 184 4.80 -20.84 27.18
CA VAL A 184 3.78 -20.79 28.24
C VAL A 184 3.10 -22.14 28.35
N ASN A 185 2.85 -22.61 29.57
CA ASN A 185 2.01 -23.77 29.78
C ASN A 185 0.52 -23.43 29.56
N ASP A 186 -0.36 -24.43 29.66
CA ASP A 186 -1.80 -24.23 29.47
C ASP A 186 -2.43 -23.27 30.51
N SER A 187 -1.81 -23.13 31.70
CA SER A 187 -2.17 -22.14 32.74
C SER A 187 -1.55 -20.75 32.52
N SER A 188 -0.89 -20.51 31.38
CA SER A 188 -0.22 -19.24 31.04
C SER A 188 0.95 -18.84 31.95
N GLU A 189 1.57 -19.82 32.60
CA GLU A 189 2.78 -19.68 33.39
C GLU A 189 4.02 -19.93 32.51
N PRO A 190 5.13 -19.23 32.76
CA PRO A 190 6.36 -19.41 31.99
C PRO A 190 6.98 -20.78 32.25
N SER A 191 7.48 -21.43 31.20
CA SER A 191 8.18 -22.71 31.30
C SER A 191 9.24 -22.82 30.22
N TYR A 192 10.25 -23.66 30.46
CA TYR A 192 11.18 -24.08 29.43
C TYR A 192 10.54 -25.16 28.56
N LEU A 193 10.66 -25.04 27.24
CA LEU A 193 10.17 -26.00 26.26
C LEU A 193 11.35 -26.81 25.73
N LEU A 194 11.39 -28.09 26.07
CA LEU A 194 12.37 -29.05 25.58
C LEU A 194 11.73 -29.90 24.46
N SER A 195 12.23 -29.77 23.24
CA SER A 195 11.83 -30.59 22.08
C SER A 195 12.95 -31.56 21.74
N ILE A 196 12.69 -32.87 21.75
CA ILE A 196 13.76 -33.89 21.65
C ILE A 196 13.55 -34.75 20.41
N TYR A 197 14.55 -34.83 19.54
CA TYR A 197 14.66 -35.81 18.47
C TYR A 197 15.69 -36.87 18.85
N VAL A 198 15.30 -38.14 18.77
CA VAL A 198 16.19 -39.28 18.96
C VAL A 198 16.27 -40.01 17.63
N ASP A 199 17.48 -40.19 17.13
CA ASP A 199 17.68 -40.85 15.85
C ASP A 199 17.43 -42.35 15.96
N SER A 200 16.99 -42.98 14.88
CA SER A 200 16.71 -44.42 14.84
C SER A 200 16.82 -44.97 13.42
N ASP A 201 17.15 -46.26 13.28
CA ASP A 201 17.28 -46.93 11.98
C ASP A 201 15.99 -46.86 11.14
N ASN A 202 14.83 -46.81 11.81
CA ASN A 202 13.49 -46.72 11.19
C ASN A 202 12.89 -45.30 11.31
N ALA A 203 13.73 -44.26 11.29
CA ALA A 203 13.25 -42.88 11.35
C ALA A 203 12.26 -42.58 10.21
N THR A 204 11.04 -42.20 10.57
CA THR A 204 10.02 -41.77 9.61
C THR A 204 10.06 -40.26 9.45
N TRP A 205 9.68 -39.77 8.27
CA TRP A 205 9.68 -38.35 7.95
C TRP A 205 8.36 -37.97 7.30
N THR A 206 7.83 -36.80 7.66
CA THR A 206 6.55 -36.30 7.15
C THR A 206 6.74 -34.98 6.42
N PRO A 207 6.13 -34.78 5.25
CA PRO A 207 6.20 -33.49 4.57
C PRO A 207 5.34 -32.46 5.31
N ARG A 208 5.98 -31.38 5.76
CA ARG A 208 5.30 -30.16 6.20
C ARG A 208 5.13 -29.25 4.99
N ILE A 209 3.87 -29.00 4.63
CA ILE A 209 3.51 -28.18 3.48
C ILE A 209 3.34 -26.74 3.93
N ASP A 210 4.14 -25.86 3.32
CA ASP A 210 4.08 -24.42 3.50
C ASP A 210 2.86 -23.83 2.77
N PHE A 211 2.24 -22.83 3.38
CA PHE A 211 1.07 -22.16 2.84
C PHE A 211 1.38 -20.67 2.68
N PRO A 212 1.08 -20.04 1.51
CA PRO A 212 0.40 -20.59 0.33
C PRO A 212 1.35 -21.19 -0.73
N ALA A 213 2.67 -21.14 -0.51
CA ALA A 213 3.67 -21.50 -1.53
C ALA A 213 3.64 -22.98 -1.96
N GLY A 214 3.14 -23.89 -1.11
CA GLY A 214 3.06 -25.32 -1.40
C GLY A 214 4.40 -26.06 -1.33
N ALA A 215 5.47 -25.39 -0.92
CA ALA A 215 6.77 -26.03 -0.70
C ALA A 215 6.66 -27.07 0.42
N ALA A 216 7.29 -28.22 0.24
CA ALA A 216 7.29 -29.29 1.22
C ALA A 216 8.67 -29.40 1.87
N THR A 217 8.72 -29.29 3.20
CA THR A 217 9.93 -29.55 3.99
C THR A 217 9.74 -30.86 4.75
N SER A 218 10.72 -31.75 4.71
CA SER A 218 10.67 -33.02 5.42
C SER A 218 10.96 -32.81 6.90
N VAL A 219 10.01 -33.15 7.78
CA VAL A 219 10.12 -32.94 9.24
C VAL A 219 9.91 -34.24 10.02
N ALA A 220 10.57 -34.35 11.17
CA ALA A 220 10.40 -35.46 12.08
C ALA A 220 8.96 -35.48 12.63
N PRO A 221 8.21 -36.58 12.46
CA PRO A 221 6.85 -36.67 12.93
C PRO A 221 6.80 -36.77 14.45
N LEU A 222 5.80 -36.13 15.05
CA LEU A 222 5.44 -36.29 16.46
C LEU A 222 6.61 -36.08 17.44
N LEU A 223 7.44 -35.07 17.17
CA LEU A 223 8.56 -34.69 18.04
C LEU A 223 8.09 -34.55 19.51
N PRO A 224 8.58 -35.37 20.44
CA PRO A 224 8.27 -35.26 21.86
C PRO A 224 8.64 -33.88 22.41
N LYS A 225 7.70 -33.27 23.14
CA LYS A 225 7.88 -31.97 23.77
C LYS A 225 7.53 -32.04 25.25
N PHE A 226 8.36 -31.40 26.06
CA PHE A 226 8.22 -31.34 27.51
C PHE A 226 8.33 -29.90 27.98
N LEU A 227 7.41 -29.50 28.84
CA LEU A 227 7.49 -28.23 29.57
C LEU A 227 8.17 -28.49 30.91
N VAL A 228 9.17 -27.69 31.25
CA VAL A 228 9.86 -27.71 32.54
C VAL A 228 9.57 -26.40 33.25
N ALA A 229 8.89 -26.46 34.39
CA ALA A 229 8.57 -25.28 35.19
C ALA A 229 9.85 -24.61 35.72
N ASP A 230 9.93 -23.28 35.59
CA ASP A 230 11.12 -22.48 35.96
C ASP A 230 11.43 -22.53 37.47
N ASP A 231 10.40 -22.60 38.30
CA ASP A 231 10.47 -22.52 39.76
C ASP A 231 10.72 -23.87 40.44
N THR A 232 10.02 -24.90 40.00
CA THR A 232 9.98 -26.22 40.63
C THR A 232 10.82 -27.26 39.89
N GLY A 233 11.15 -27.03 38.62
CA GLY A 233 11.73 -28.05 37.75
C GLY A 233 10.76 -29.19 37.40
N HIS A 234 9.46 -29.05 37.68
CA HIS A 234 8.48 -30.07 37.35
C HIS A 234 8.36 -30.22 35.82
N VAL A 235 8.46 -31.46 35.34
CA VAL A 235 8.34 -31.80 33.92
C VAL A 235 6.93 -32.24 33.59
N THR A 236 6.31 -31.63 32.58
CA THR A 236 5.00 -32.04 32.05
C THR A 236 5.09 -32.28 30.55
N PRO A 237 4.69 -33.45 30.03
CA PRO A 237 4.64 -33.68 28.59
C PRO A 237 3.59 -32.77 27.93
N THR A 238 3.86 -32.31 26.71
CA THR A 238 2.94 -31.49 25.93
C THR A 238 2.77 -32.03 24.51
N LYS A 239 1.86 -31.42 23.76
CA LYS A 239 1.58 -31.79 22.37
C LYS A 239 2.82 -31.48 21.50
N SER A 240 3.09 -32.32 20.51
CA SER A 240 4.14 -32.04 19.50
C SER A 240 3.91 -30.73 18.74
N THR A 241 2.65 -30.29 18.65
CA THR A 241 2.24 -29.02 18.05
C THR A 241 2.27 -27.83 19.01
N HIS A 242 2.76 -28.01 20.24
CA HIS A 242 2.88 -26.91 21.19
C HIS A 242 3.78 -25.81 20.61
N ALA A 243 3.29 -24.58 20.68
CA ALA A 243 3.87 -23.44 19.99
C ALA A 243 4.56 -22.49 20.97
N ASN A 244 5.59 -21.82 20.47
CA ASN A 244 6.35 -20.78 21.15
C ASN A 244 6.44 -19.54 20.26
N TRP A 245 7.26 -18.56 20.67
CA TRP A 245 7.42 -17.27 19.95
C TRP A 245 6.08 -16.59 19.67
N LEU A 246 5.22 -16.56 20.69
CA LEU A 246 3.87 -16.03 20.56
C LEU A 246 3.93 -14.51 20.40
N TYR A 247 3.28 -14.03 19.35
CA TYR A 247 3.12 -12.60 19.10
C TYR A 247 1.70 -12.28 18.68
N SER A 248 1.17 -11.17 19.19
CA SER A 248 -0.16 -10.69 18.82
C SER A 248 -0.16 -9.18 18.61
N SER A 249 -0.93 -8.71 17.61
CA SER A 249 -1.11 -7.29 17.31
C SER A 249 -2.46 -7.03 16.67
N SER A 250 -3.05 -5.88 16.98
CA SER A 250 -4.41 -5.52 16.55
C SER A 250 -4.47 -4.06 16.08
N PRO A 251 -3.80 -3.71 14.95
CA PRO A 251 -3.77 -2.34 14.44
C PRO A 251 -5.15 -1.80 14.02
N LEU A 252 -6.13 -2.67 13.75
CA LEU A 252 -7.51 -2.31 13.40
C LEU A 252 -8.51 -2.57 14.54
N GLY A 253 -8.02 -2.79 15.76
CA GLY A 253 -8.82 -3.17 16.92
C GLY A 253 -8.90 -4.68 17.14
N SER A 254 -9.49 -5.07 18.28
CA SER A 254 -9.45 -6.45 18.81
C SER A 254 -10.12 -7.49 17.91
N ARG A 255 -11.09 -7.11 17.06
CA ARG A 255 -11.77 -8.02 16.13
C ARG A 255 -10.83 -8.61 15.08
N TYR A 256 -9.87 -7.81 14.60
CA TYR A 256 -8.90 -8.18 13.57
C TYR A 256 -7.50 -8.29 14.18
N THR A 257 -7.35 -9.29 15.04
CA THR A 257 -6.08 -9.59 15.70
C THR A 257 -5.23 -10.49 14.82
N LEU A 258 -4.00 -10.05 14.54
CA LEU A 258 -2.96 -10.89 13.98
C LEU A 258 -2.33 -11.70 15.12
N SER A 259 -2.25 -13.01 14.95
CA SER A 259 -1.55 -13.91 15.87
C SER A 259 -0.45 -14.64 15.11
N TYR A 260 0.76 -14.65 15.65
CA TYR A 260 1.93 -15.35 15.11
C TYR A 260 2.47 -16.31 16.17
N SER A 261 2.93 -17.46 15.71
CA SER A 261 3.52 -18.49 16.56
C SER A 261 4.45 -19.37 15.75
N CYS A 262 5.43 -19.97 16.43
CA CYS A 262 6.33 -20.97 15.87
C CYS A 262 6.17 -22.31 16.58
N ILE A 263 6.53 -23.37 15.87
CA ILE A 263 6.62 -24.73 16.40
C ILE A 263 8.03 -25.20 16.10
N SER A 264 8.80 -25.56 17.13
CA SER A 264 10.14 -26.15 16.98
C SER A 264 10.04 -27.52 16.32
N GLU A 265 10.89 -27.76 15.34
CA GLU A 265 10.92 -28.96 14.49
C GLU A 265 12.37 -29.41 14.27
N VAL A 266 12.55 -30.70 13.98
CA VAL A 266 13.79 -31.23 13.39
C VAL A 266 13.50 -31.61 11.95
N VAL A 267 14.32 -31.11 11.04
CA VAL A 267 14.09 -31.19 9.59
C VAL A 267 15.19 -31.99 8.91
N ALA A 268 14.83 -32.77 7.91
CA ALA A 268 15.79 -33.46 7.05
C ALA A 268 16.21 -32.49 5.93
N ALA A 269 17.41 -31.93 6.05
CA ALA A 269 17.90 -30.86 5.18
C ALA A 269 19.24 -31.23 4.53
N PRO A 270 19.33 -31.33 3.19
CA PRO A 270 20.55 -31.77 2.50
C PRO A 270 21.78 -30.90 2.78
N ALA A 271 21.58 -29.63 3.14
CA ALA A 271 22.63 -28.68 3.48
C ALA A 271 22.95 -28.64 5.00
N SER A 272 22.51 -29.64 5.77
CA SER A 272 22.84 -29.73 7.19
C SER A 272 24.27 -30.21 7.43
N PHE A 273 24.85 -29.75 8.52
CA PHE A 273 26.16 -30.21 9.00
C PHE A 273 26.08 -31.42 9.95
N TYR A 274 24.87 -31.79 10.41
CA TYR A 274 24.67 -32.95 11.27
C TYR A 274 23.99 -34.08 10.52
N GLN A 275 24.37 -35.31 10.85
CA GLN A 275 23.79 -36.51 10.29
C GLN A 275 23.31 -37.44 11.41
N GLY A 276 22.15 -38.05 11.26
CA GLY A 276 21.68 -39.08 12.19
C GLY A 276 22.63 -40.29 12.18
N LEU A 277 23.04 -40.73 13.37
CA LEU A 277 23.98 -41.85 13.53
C LEU A 277 23.47 -43.17 12.95
N TRP A 278 22.17 -43.42 13.05
CA TRP A 278 21.51 -44.67 12.65
C TRP A 278 20.75 -44.49 11.34
N SER A 279 19.97 -43.41 11.23
CA SER A 279 19.16 -43.15 10.03
C SER A 279 19.98 -42.68 8.82
N ASN A 280 21.21 -42.20 9.04
CA ASN A 280 22.05 -41.50 8.06
C ASN A 280 21.38 -40.28 7.39
N GLN A 281 20.31 -39.74 7.99
CA GLN A 281 19.60 -38.58 7.45
C GLN A 281 20.31 -37.28 7.84
N PRO A 282 20.36 -36.27 6.96
CA PRO A 282 20.96 -34.99 7.32
C PRO A 282 19.98 -34.18 8.18
N LEU A 283 20.32 -33.94 9.44
CA LEU A 283 19.42 -33.39 10.47
C LEU A 283 19.72 -31.93 10.73
N ALA A 284 18.72 -31.04 10.67
CA ALA A 284 18.85 -29.66 11.10
C ALA A 284 17.73 -29.28 12.08
N VAL A 285 18.01 -28.30 12.94
CA VAL A 285 16.97 -27.62 13.72
C VAL A 285 16.21 -26.64 12.83
N GLY A 286 14.91 -26.53 13.05
CA GLY A 286 14.05 -25.59 12.33
C GLY A 286 12.81 -25.20 13.12
N TRP A 287 12.05 -24.27 12.54
CA TRP A 287 10.77 -23.84 13.05
C TRP A 287 9.74 -23.86 11.93
N THR A 288 8.56 -24.38 12.23
CA THR A 288 7.36 -24.09 11.45
C THR A 288 6.70 -22.86 12.07
N CYS A 289 6.84 -21.71 11.43
CA CYS A 289 6.27 -20.46 11.90
C CYS A 289 5.12 -20.02 11.01
N GLY A 290 4.09 -19.41 11.59
CA GLY A 290 3.00 -18.87 10.81
C GLY A 290 2.24 -17.77 11.54
N HIS A 291 1.48 -17.02 10.76
CA HIS A 291 0.51 -16.08 11.28
C HIS A 291 -0.88 -16.36 10.74
N VAL A 292 -1.88 -15.95 11.51
CA VAL A 292 -3.29 -15.96 11.13
C VAL A 292 -3.92 -14.64 11.57
N ILE A 293 -4.76 -14.06 10.71
CA ILE A 293 -5.59 -12.90 11.04
C ILE A 293 -7.00 -13.38 11.41
N ALA A 294 -7.46 -13.00 12.60
CA ALA A 294 -8.84 -13.25 13.03
C ALA A 294 -9.84 -12.54 12.11
N HIS A 295 -10.90 -13.25 11.72
CA HIS A 295 -11.95 -12.74 10.82
C HIS A 295 -11.42 -12.27 9.44
N SER A 296 -10.34 -12.90 8.95
CA SER A 296 -9.70 -12.55 7.67
C SER A 296 -10.65 -12.54 6.46
N MET A 297 -11.60 -13.48 6.40
CA MET A 297 -12.59 -13.56 5.32
C MET A 297 -13.53 -12.35 5.31
N GLU A 298 -13.93 -11.85 6.47
CA GLU A 298 -14.77 -10.65 6.59
C GLU A 298 -14.03 -9.42 6.04
N LEU A 299 -12.76 -9.27 6.41
CA LEU A 299 -11.89 -8.19 5.94
C LEU A 299 -11.72 -8.24 4.41
N LEU A 300 -11.50 -9.44 3.86
CA LEU A 300 -11.39 -9.65 2.42
C LEU A 300 -12.69 -9.29 1.69
N THR A 301 -13.85 -9.74 2.19
CA THR A 301 -15.16 -9.40 1.61
C THR A 301 -15.40 -7.90 1.61
N TRP A 302 -15.15 -7.21 2.72
CA TRP A 302 -15.27 -5.75 2.78
C TRP A 302 -14.35 -5.05 1.80
N HIS A 303 -13.10 -5.51 1.68
CA HIS A 303 -12.15 -4.91 0.76
C HIS A 303 -12.58 -5.09 -0.71
N ILE A 304 -13.10 -6.26 -1.09
CA ILE A 304 -13.66 -6.51 -2.43
C ILE A 304 -14.86 -5.60 -2.70
N LEU A 305 -15.80 -5.50 -1.75
CA LEU A 305 -16.98 -4.62 -1.89
C LEU A 305 -16.57 -3.16 -2.07
N LEU A 306 -15.64 -2.67 -1.25
CA LEU A 306 -15.14 -1.30 -1.36
C LEU A 306 -14.39 -1.06 -2.68
N ALA A 307 -13.64 -2.06 -3.19
CA ALA A 307 -12.99 -1.98 -4.49
C ALA A 307 -14.00 -1.89 -5.65
N VAL A 308 -15.09 -2.67 -5.60
CA VAL A 308 -16.19 -2.60 -6.58
C VAL A 308 -16.88 -1.24 -6.53
N LEU A 309 -17.19 -0.73 -5.32
CA LEU A 309 -17.77 0.60 -5.14
C LEU A 309 -16.85 1.71 -5.65
N LEU A 310 -15.54 1.60 -5.40
CA LEU A 310 -14.54 2.54 -5.91
C LEU A 310 -14.51 2.53 -7.43
N TYR A 311 -14.50 1.35 -8.05
CA TYR A 311 -14.53 1.21 -9.51
C TYR A 311 -15.80 1.83 -10.09
N GLY A 312 -16.96 1.57 -9.49
CA GLY A 312 -18.23 2.20 -9.88
C GLY A 312 -18.18 3.73 -9.78
N ALA A 313 -17.62 4.26 -8.69
CA ALA A 313 -17.48 5.70 -8.47
C ALA A 313 -16.50 6.37 -9.45
N LEU A 314 -15.55 5.62 -10.03
CA LEU A 314 -14.55 6.11 -10.98
C LEU A 314 -14.89 5.74 -12.44
N LEU A 315 -15.96 5.00 -12.69
CA LEU A 315 -16.28 4.50 -14.02
C LEU A 315 -16.54 5.64 -15.03
N GLY A 316 -17.20 6.72 -14.61
CA GLY A 316 -17.36 7.92 -15.43
C GLY A 316 -16.03 8.57 -15.80
N ASP A 317 -15.06 8.57 -14.88
CA ASP A 317 -13.71 9.08 -15.14
C ASP A 317 -12.94 8.23 -16.15
N ILE A 318 -13.07 6.90 -16.04
CA ILE A 318 -12.46 5.96 -16.98
C ILE A 318 -13.05 6.19 -18.38
N ILE A 319 -14.38 6.27 -18.51
CA ILE A 319 -15.07 6.49 -19.78
C ILE A 319 -14.61 7.81 -20.43
N THR A 320 -14.63 8.90 -19.68
CA THR A 320 -14.22 10.22 -20.20
C THR A 320 -12.74 10.24 -20.62
N THR A 321 -11.88 9.55 -19.88
CA THR A 321 -10.47 9.41 -20.25
C THR A 321 -10.28 8.60 -21.53
N VAL A 322 -11.00 7.49 -21.70
CA VAL A 322 -10.95 6.67 -22.93
C VAL A 322 -11.44 7.47 -24.13
N VAL A 323 -12.55 8.20 -24.00
CA VAL A 323 -13.05 9.10 -25.06
C VAL A 323 -12.03 10.19 -25.39
N GLY A 324 -11.33 10.72 -24.39
CA GLY A 324 -10.21 11.63 -24.58
C GLY A 324 -9.07 10.99 -25.38
N MET A 325 -8.61 9.81 -24.99
CA MET A 325 -7.56 9.07 -25.70
C MET A 325 -7.92 8.77 -27.16
N GLN A 326 -9.17 8.39 -27.44
CA GLN A 326 -9.65 8.21 -28.82
C GLN A 326 -9.53 9.50 -29.63
N GLY A 327 -9.88 10.65 -29.04
CA GLY A 327 -9.67 11.96 -29.66
C GLY A 327 -8.19 12.23 -29.95
N LEU A 328 -7.29 11.87 -29.03
CA LEU A 328 -5.85 12.08 -29.19
C LEU A 328 -5.28 11.31 -30.39
N TRP A 329 -5.69 10.04 -30.53
CA TRP A 329 -5.27 9.20 -31.65
C TRP A 329 -5.89 9.65 -32.97
N GLY A 330 -7.11 10.19 -32.95
CA GLY A 330 -7.76 10.82 -34.10
C GLY A 330 -7.18 12.18 -34.51
N GLY A 331 -6.28 12.77 -33.71
CA GLY A 331 -5.74 14.12 -33.95
C GLY A 331 -6.69 15.26 -33.57
N ASP A 332 -7.77 14.94 -32.86
CA ASP A 332 -8.79 15.88 -32.41
C ASP A 332 -8.40 16.56 -31.07
N PRO A 333 -9.02 17.71 -30.72
CA PRO A 333 -8.89 18.29 -29.40
C PRO A 333 -9.35 17.30 -28.30
N VAL A 334 -8.54 17.17 -27.25
CA VAL A 334 -8.67 16.13 -26.22
C VAL A 334 -9.07 16.70 -24.87
N VAL A 335 -10.05 16.08 -24.23
CA VAL A 335 -10.34 16.24 -22.80
C VAL A 335 -9.36 15.39 -22.01
N THR A 336 -8.38 16.03 -21.39
CA THR A 336 -7.48 15.41 -20.40
C THR A 336 -7.62 16.16 -19.08
N TYR A 337 -7.78 15.44 -17.97
CA TYR A 337 -7.85 16.01 -16.63
C TYR A 337 -7.32 15.01 -15.59
N GLY A 338 -6.93 15.53 -14.43
CA GLY A 338 -6.47 14.71 -13.31
C GLY A 338 -7.65 14.24 -12.46
N ILE A 339 -7.83 12.93 -12.35
CA ILE A 339 -8.78 12.27 -11.44
C ILE A 339 -8.52 12.72 -10.00
N GLN A 340 -7.28 12.62 -9.52
CA GLN A 340 -6.91 12.94 -8.13
C GLN A 340 -7.11 14.42 -7.83
N ALA A 341 -6.80 15.29 -8.78
CA ALA A 341 -7.06 16.73 -8.65
C ALA A 341 -8.56 17.05 -8.52
N GLY A 342 -9.43 16.22 -9.09
CA GLY A 342 -10.88 16.35 -8.97
C GLY A 342 -11.48 15.78 -7.68
N PHE A 343 -10.70 15.11 -6.81
CA PHE A 343 -11.20 14.60 -5.52
C PHE A 343 -11.65 15.69 -4.56
N GLU A 344 -11.17 16.93 -4.71
CA GLU A 344 -11.72 18.09 -3.97
C GLU A 344 -13.22 18.29 -4.21
N ARG A 345 -13.73 17.85 -5.37
CA ARG A 345 -15.16 17.92 -5.73
C ARG A 345 -15.88 16.59 -5.57
N ARG A 346 -15.15 15.48 -5.67
CA ARG A 346 -15.68 14.10 -5.70
C ARG A 346 -15.49 13.39 -4.37
N LEU A 347 -16.11 13.94 -3.33
CA LEU A 347 -15.95 13.50 -1.95
C LEU A 347 -16.39 12.05 -1.71
N VAL A 348 -17.37 11.55 -2.46
CA VAL A 348 -17.83 10.15 -2.35
C VAL A 348 -16.74 9.19 -2.82
N ALA A 349 -16.19 9.42 -4.03
CA ALA A 349 -15.09 8.62 -4.55
C ALA A 349 -13.84 8.73 -3.65
N PHE A 350 -13.56 9.94 -3.16
CA PHE A 350 -12.47 10.18 -2.22
C PHE A 350 -12.66 9.41 -0.92
N GLY A 351 -13.85 9.47 -0.30
CA GLY A 351 -14.19 8.73 0.92
C GLY A 351 -14.04 7.22 0.77
N ILE A 352 -14.63 6.65 -0.30
CA ILE A 352 -14.51 5.22 -0.60
C ILE A 352 -13.03 4.84 -0.81
N PHE A 353 -12.27 5.66 -1.55
CA PHE A 353 -10.84 5.43 -1.73
C PHE A 353 -10.08 5.44 -0.40
N GLY A 354 -10.43 6.33 0.53
CA GLY A 354 -9.91 6.30 1.90
C GLY A 354 -10.18 4.98 2.61
N LEU A 355 -11.44 4.52 2.59
CA LEU A 355 -11.86 3.30 3.26
C LEU A 355 -11.19 2.04 2.70
N THR A 356 -10.90 1.98 1.40
CA THR A 356 -10.20 0.83 0.82
C THR A 356 -8.78 0.64 1.39
N ARG A 357 -8.17 1.67 1.99
CA ARG A 357 -6.83 1.59 2.59
C ARG A 357 -6.81 0.97 3.98
N VAL A 358 -7.95 0.94 4.68
CA VAL A 358 -8.04 0.52 6.08
C VAL A 358 -7.49 -0.89 6.33
N PRO A 359 -7.60 -1.89 5.42
CA PRO A 359 -7.00 -3.21 5.65
C PRO A 359 -5.46 -3.24 5.60
N PHE A 360 -4.81 -2.30 4.92
CA PHE A 360 -3.38 -2.38 4.60
C PHE A 360 -2.42 -2.23 5.78
N PRO A 361 -2.70 -1.48 6.86
CA PRO A 361 -1.88 -1.49 8.06
C PRO A 361 -1.74 -2.88 8.68
N LEU A 362 -2.81 -3.68 8.64
CA LEU A 362 -2.79 -5.06 9.14
C LEU A 362 -1.99 -5.99 8.21
N LEU A 363 -2.13 -5.85 6.89
CA LEU A 363 -1.30 -6.59 5.93
C LEU A 363 0.19 -6.21 6.05
N GLN A 364 0.48 -4.95 6.38
CA GLN A 364 1.84 -4.50 6.65
C GLN A 364 2.39 -5.06 7.96
N GLU A 365 1.56 -5.20 9.00
CA GLU A 365 1.95 -5.89 10.23
C GLU A 365 2.36 -7.35 9.95
N ALA A 366 1.65 -8.02 9.04
CA ALA A 366 1.97 -9.40 8.62
C ALA A 366 3.26 -9.49 7.79
N SER A 367 3.51 -8.53 6.91
CA SER A 367 4.66 -8.63 5.98
C SER A 367 6.02 -8.57 6.67
N ARG A 368 6.12 -7.98 7.86
CA ARG A 368 7.40 -7.90 8.58
C ARG A 368 7.94 -9.24 9.06
N PHE A 369 7.11 -10.29 9.11
CA PHE A 369 7.58 -11.64 9.46
C PHE A 369 8.41 -12.30 8.35
N TYR A 370 8.42 -11.72 7.15
CA TYR A 370 8.88 -12.41 5.94
C TYR A 370 10.06 -11.72 5.23
N PHE A 371 10.99 -11.04 5.91
CA PHE A 371 12.16 -10.41 5.25
C PHE A 371 13.26 -11.37 4.76
N ARG A 372 12.89 -12.55 4.23
CA ARG A 372 13.85 -13.57 3.81
C ARG A 372 14.27 -13.42 2.34
N SER A 373 13.37 -12.95 1.49
CA SER A 373 13.59 -12.89 0.04
C SER A 373 13.37 -11.48 -0.51
N THR A 374 13.99 -11.19 -1.66
CA THR A 374 13.78 -9.92 -2.39
C THR A 374 12.31 -9.68 -2.74
N PRO A 375 11.52 -10.70 -3.18
CA PRO A 375 10.09 -10.56 -3.34
C PRO A 375 9.34 -10.12 -2.08
N ASP A 376 9.67 -10.66 -0.91
CA ASP A 376 8.98 -10.28 0.32
C ASP A 376 9.27 -8.82 0.72
N VAL A 377 10.50 -8.35 0.52
CA VAL A 377 10.86 -6.94 0.71
C VAL A 377 10.11 -6.04 -0.28
N ALA A 378 9.90 -6.50 -1.52
CA ALA A 378 9.11 -5.77 -2.50
C ALA A 378 7.63 -5.67 -2.08
N VAL A 379 7.04 -6.74 -1.56
CA VAL A 379 5.66 -6.71 -1.00
C VAL A 379 5.57 -5.73 0.16
N PHE A 380 6.54 -5.74 1.08
CA PHE A 380 6.63 -4.76 2.16
C PHE A 380 6.69 -3.31 1.63
N GLY A 381 7.49 -3.05 0.60
CA GLY A 381 7.58 -1.74 -0.06
C GLY A 381 6.26 -1.31 -0.71
N MET A 382 5.58 -2.21 -1.41
CA MET A 382 4.25 -1.93 -1.99
C MET A 382 3.21 -1.61 -0.91
N LEU A 383 3.19 -2.36 0.19
CA LEU A 383 2.33 -2.08 1.33
C LEU A 383 2.67 -0.73 1.97
N SER A 384 3.95 -0.38 2.06
CA SER A 384 4.41 0.92 2.56
C SER A 384 3.97 2.08 1.66
N PHE A 385 4.03 1.90 0.34
CA PHE A 385 3.50 2.85 -0.63
C PHE A 385 2.00 3.10 -0.41
N VAL A 386 1.21 2.05 -0.22
CA VAL A 386 -0.24 2.19 0.06
C VAL A 386 -0.48 2.80 1.45
N ASN A 387 0.21 2.37 2.50
CA ASN A 387 -0.02 2.90 3.85
C ASN A 387 0.45 4.35 4.04
N CYS A 388 1.50 4.79 3.33
CA CYS A 388 1.89 6.20 3.28
C CYS A 388 0.75 7.11 2.79
N SER A 389 -0.20 6.57 2.04
CA SER A 389 -1.34 7.35 1.56
C SER A 389 -2.42 7.60 2.63
N ILE A 390 -2.38 6.95 3.80
CA ILE A 390 -3.29 7.20 4.93
C ILE A 390 -3.07 8.60 5.55
N PRO A 391 -1.85 8.96 6.02
CA PRO A 391 -1.60 10.33 6.51
C PRO A 391 -1.76 11.38 5.41
N LEU A 392 -1.44 11.03 4.16
CA LEU A 392 -1.72 11.88 3.00
C LEU A 392 -3.22 12.17 2.89
N PHE A 393 -4.06 11.14 3.01
CA PHE A 393 -5.53 11.27 2.98
C PHE A 393 -6.06 12.12 4.13
N ALA A 394 -5.52 11.95 5.34
CA ALA A 394 -5.85 12.80 6.49
C ALA A 394 -5.50 14.28 6.21
N MET A 395 -4.34 14.54 5.62
CA MET A 395 -3.94 15.90 5.22
C MET A 395 -4.89 16.50 4.18
N HIS A 396 -5.32 15.72 3.18
CA HIS A 396 -6.30 16.19 2.20
C HIS A 396 -7.66 16.53 2.82
N TRP A 397 -8.12 15.73 3.78
CA TRP A 397 -9.33 16.08 4.53
C TRP A 397 -9.18 17.39 5.30
N LEU A 398 -8.03 17.62 5.93
CA LEU A 398 -7.73 18.91 6.57
C LEU A 398 -7.76 20.05 5.56
N VAL A 399 -7.18 19.87 4.37
CA VAL A 399 -7.26 20.87 3.29
C VAL A 399 -8.70 21.15 2.87
N ILE A 400 -9.53 20.12 2.72
CA ILE A 400 -10.96 20.25 2.37
C ILE A 400 -11.74 20.99 3.47
N VAL A 401 -11.41 20.76 4.75
CA VAL A 401 -12.03 21.48 5.88
C VAL A 401 -11.61 22.95 5.88
N VAL A 402 -10.32 23.24 5.74
CA VAL A 402 -9.76 24.61 5.68
C VAL A 402 -10.33 25.38 4.48
N GLN A 403 -10.56 24.70 3.37
CA GLN A 403 -11.25 25.21 2.19
C GLN A 403 -12.67 25.70 2.50
N ARG A 404 -13.38 25.08 3.46
CA ARG A 404 -14.75 25.48 3.82
C ARG A 404 -14.82 26.57 4.88
N CYS A 405 -13.70 26.92 5.52
CA CYS A 405 -13.66 28.02 6.46
C CYS A 405 -13.85 29.36 5.73
N PRO A 406 -14.51 30.35 6.37
CA PRO A 406 -14.70 31.68 5.79
C PRO A 406 -13.35 32.33 5.46
N SER A 407 -13.20 32.85 4.24
CA SER A 407 -11.93 33.40 3.77
C SER A 407 -11.57 34.69 4.47
N ILE A 408 -10.32 34.82 4.88
CA ILE A 408 -9.73 36.11 5.29
C ILE A 408 -9.29 36.92 4.05
N TRP A 409 -9.01 36.25 2.93
CA TRP A 409 -8.50 36.85 1.69
C TRP A 409 -9.46 36.63 0.51
N PRO A 410 -10.43 37.53 0.30
CA PRO A 410 -11.40 37.37 -0.78
C PRO A 410 -10.69 37.18 -2.13
N CYS A 411 -11.12 36.15 -2.86
CA CYS A 411 -10.64 35.79 -4.20
C CYS A 411 -9.14 35.43 -4.32
N ARG A 412 -8.43 35.14 -3.23
CA ARG A 412 -7.01 34.73 -3.27
C ARG A 412 -6.79 33.41 -2.55
N VAL A 413 -6.19 32.44 -3.22
CA VAL A 413 -5.93 31.10 -2.65
C VAL A 413 -4.50 30.63 -2.86
N LEU A 414 -3.96 29.95 -1.86
CA LEU A 414 -2.69 29.24 -1.97
C LEU A 414 -2.86 28.03 -2.88
N ARG A 415 -2.02 27.91 -3.90
CA ARG A 415 -2.08 26.81 -4.87
C ARG A 415 -1.20 25.65 -4.42
N ILE A 416 -1.74 24.43 -4.44
CA ILE A 416 -1.01 23.19 -4.21
C ILE A 416 -1.12 22.33 -5.47
N VAL A 417 -0.01 21.79 -5.97
CA VAL A 417 -0.05 20.82 -7.09
C VAL A 417 -0.28 19.43 -6.54
N ASN A 418 -1.55 19.09 -6.33
CA ASN A 418 -1.96 17.85 -5.66
C ASN A 418 -1.37 16.56 -6.28
N PRO A 419 -1.44 16.32 -7.61
CA PRO A 419 -0.93 15.07 -8.18
C PRO A 419 0.54 14.84 -7.86
N ILE A 420 1.41 15.85 -8.07
CA ILE A 420 2.86 15.76 -7.85
C ILE A 420 3.20 15.58 -6.38
N MET A 421 2.51 16.30 -5.50
CA MET A 421 2.62 16.13 -4.05
C MET A 421 2.36 14.67 -3.64
N ASN A 422 1.32 14.04 -4.18
CA ASN A 422 1.01 12.64 -3.92
C ASN A 422 2.12 11.72 -4.43
N ILE A 423 2.60 11.92 -5.66
CA ILE A 423 3.70 11.10 -6.21
C ILE A 423 4.91 11.12 -5.28
N VAL A 424 5.36 12.33 -4.94
CA VAL A 424 6.57 12.53 -4.15
C VAL A 424 6.39 11.91 -2.77
N ALA A 425 5.26 12.14 -2.11
CA ALA A 425 4.99 11.56 -0.80
C ALA A 425 5.02 10.03 -0.83
N LEU A 426 4.34 9.39 -1.79
CA LEU A 426 4.25 7.93 -1.84
C LEU A 426 5.60 7.27 -2.19
N VAL A 427 6.36 7.85 -3.12
CA VAL A 427 7.68 7.34 -3.51
C VAL A 427 8.69 7.54 -2.38
N VAL A 428 8.75 8.73 -1.78
CA VAL A 428 9.64 9.00 -0.64
C VAL A 428 9.28 8.13 0.55
N GLY A 429 7.99 7.93 0.83
CA GLY A 429 7.53 7.05 1.90
C GLY A 429 8.02 5.63 1.72
N MET A 430 7.79 5.04 0.54
CA MET A 430 8.30 3.71 0.20
C MET A 430 9.82 3.61 0.32
N CYS A 431 10.56 4.61 -0.18
CA CYS A 431 12.02 4.62 -0.06
C CYS A 431 12.48 4.67 1.40
N LEU A 432 11.95 5.59 2.21
CA LEU A 432 12.34 5.74 3.61
C LEU A 432 12.07 4.47 4.43
N THR A 433 10.96 3.78 4.16
CA THR A 433 10.61 2.55 4.88
C THR A 433 11.45 1.35 4.46
N SER A 434 11.88 1.29 3.20
CA SER A 434 12.50 0.10 2.60
C SER A 434 14.02 0.15 2.45
N ILE A 435 14.66 1.30 2.67
CA ILE A 435 16.13 1.45 2.60
C ILE A 435 16.79 0.78 3.81
N GLY A 436 17.79 -0.06 3.56
CA GLY A 436 18.62 -0.69 4.60
C GLY A 436 18.11 -2.08 5.00
N ASP A 437 18.59 -2.57 6.14
CA ASP A 437 18.20 -3.88 6.66
C ASP A 437 16.83 -3.80 7.36
N ASN A 438 15.78 -4.18 6.63
CA ASN A 438 14.40 -4.18 7.12
C ASN A 438 14.19 -5.24 8.22
N ARG A 439 14.94 -6.34 8.18
CA ARG A 439 14.85 -7.39 9.21
C ARG A 439 15.33 -6.85 10.55
N ALA A 440 16.53 -6.25 10.56
CA ALA A 440 17.11 -5.66 11.76
C ALA A 440 16.26 -4.51 12.35
N ARG A 441 15.51 -3.79 11.50
CA ARG A 441 14.67 -2.66 11.94
C ARG A 441 13.28 -3.04 12.42
N TYR A 442 12.64 -4.03 11.80
CA TYR A 442 11.21 -4.27 12.03
C TYR A 442 10.87 -5.67 12.55
N PHE A 443 11.74 -6.66 12.31
CA PHE A 443 11.52 -8.04 12.75
C PHE A 443 12.32 -8.35 14.01
N ASP A 444 13.63 -8.17 13.99
CA ASP A 444 14.51 -8.54 15.11
C ASP A 444 14.15 -7.84 16.44
N PRO A 445 13.76 -6.54 16.47
CA PRO A 445 13.36 -5.86 17.70
C PRO A 445 12.11 -6.45 18.38
N MET A 446 11.32 -7.26 17.67
CA MET A 446 10.18 -7.95 18.28
C MET A 446 10.63 -9.08 19.21
N TRP A 447 11.80 -9.65 18.94
CA TRP A 447 12.31 -10.87 19.57
C TRP A 447 13.46 -10.59 20.54
N SER A 448 14.16 -9.46 20.40
CA SER A 448 15.20 -9.00 21.34
C SER A 448 14.66 -8.24 22.56
N ARG A 449 13.34 -8.30 22.82
CA ARG A 449 12.72 -7.70 24.01
C ARG A 449 13.09 -8.45 25.28
N THR A 450 12.87 -7.81 26.43
CA THR A 450 13.08 -8.43 27.73
C THR A 450 12.26 -9.71 27.86
N PRO A 451 12.90 -10.88 28.05
CA PRO A 451 12.19 -12.13 28.22
C PRO A 451 11.54 -12.20 29.60
N LEU A 452 10.44 -12.95 29.72
CA LEU A 452 9.86 -13.24 31.03
C LEU A 452 10.71 -14.28 31.78
N VAL A 453 11.15 -15.30 31.03
CA VAL A 453 12.13 -16.32 31.42
C VAL A 453 13.05 -16.50 30.21
N GLY A 454 14.34 -16.69 30.44
CA GLY A 454 15.33 -16.86 29.39
C GLY A 454 16.56 -17.61 29.88
N PHE A 455 17.57 -17.74 29.02
CA PHE A 455 18.82 -18.42 29.37
C PHE A 455 19.85 -17.42 29.88
N ARG A 456 20.53 -17.75 30.97
CA ARG A 456 21.61 -16.91 31.48
C ARG A 456 22.91 -17.28 30.78
N ILE A 457 23.37 -16.39 29.90
CA ILE A 457 24.62 -16.57 29.18
C ILE A 457 25.54 -15.43 29.60
N HIS A 458 26.56 -15.77 30.37
CA HIS A 458 27.32 -14.80 31.16
C HIS A 458 26.40 -14.01 32.11
N ASP A 459 26.36 -12.69 32.02
CA ASP A 459 25.54 -11.80 32.85
C ASP A 459 24.26 -11.29 32.14
N LEU A 460 23.94 -11.84 30.96
CA LEU A 460 22.79 -11.44 30.16
C LEU A 460 21.74 -12.54 30.06
N VAL A 461 20.46 -12.14 30.06
CA VAL A 461 19.34 -13.05 29.84
C VAL A 461 19.02 -13.08 28.35
N PHE A 462 19.26 -14.23 27.73
CA PHE A 462 19.04 -14.49 26.31
C PHE A 462 17.57 -14.88 26.06
N PRO A 463 16.82 -14.11 25.23
CA PRO A 463 15.43 -14.41 24.89
C PRO A 463 15.28 -15.64 23.99
N SER A 464 14.30 -16.49 24.31
CA SER A 464 14.06 -17.74 23.57
C SER A 464 12.59 -18.14 23.47
N GLY A 465 11.69 -17.21 23.12
CA GLY A 465 10.28 -17.53 22.87
C GLY A 465 9.29 -16.76 23.73
N ILE A 466 9.45 -16.77 25.06
CA ILE A 466 8.55 -16.05 25.97
C ILE A 466 9.07 -14.64 26.29
N LEU A 467 8.22 -13.64 26.10
CA LEU A 467 8.57 -12.24 26.26
C LEU A 467 7.69 -11.60 27.33
N ALA A 468 8.26 -10.65 28.09
CA ALA A 468 7.55 -9.99 29.17
C ALA A 468 6.35 -9.19 28.65
N ARG A 469 5.17 -9.37 29.25
CA ARG A 469 3.93 -8.66 28.89
C ARG A 469 4.06 -7.13 29.01
N ASN A 470 4.94 -6.66 29.88
CA ASN A 470 5.15 -5.23 30.16
C ASN A 470 5.99 -4.52 29.10
N SER A 471 6.47 -5.23 28.07
CA SER A 471 7.19 -4.66 26.93
C SER A 471 6.36 -4.81 25.63
N PRO A 472 5.22 -4.11 25.49
CA PRO A 472 4.40 -4.22 24.28
C PRO A 472 5.18 -3.72 23.06
N THR A 473 5.09 -4.45 21.96
CA THR A 473 5.58 -3.95 20.67
C THR A 473 4.53 -3.04 20.08
N ASN A 474 4.91 -1.83 19.72
CA ASN A 474 4.01 -0.94 18.98
C ASN A 474 3.61 -1.60 17.65
N PRO A 475 2.35 -1.44 17.21
CA PRO A 475 1.96 -1.82 15.86
C PRO A 475 2.90 -1.16 14.86
N LEU A 476 3.32 -1.90 13.84
CA LEU A 476 4.30 -1.45 12.86
C LEU A 476 3.87 -0.14 12.19
N PHE A 477 2.57 0.02 11.91
CA PHE A 477 2.06 1.28 11.35
C PHE A 477 2.41 2.50 12.21
N VAL A 478 2.36 2.38 13.54
CA VAL A 478 2.74 3.46 14.47
C VAL A 478 4.24 3.72 14.39
N THR A 479 5.05 2.67 14.32
CA THR A 479 6.52 2.76 14.16
C THR A 479 6.91 3.43 12.84
N LEU A 480 6.15 3.20 11.76
CA LEU A 480 6.41 3.77 10.43
C LEU A 480 5.79 5.16 10.24
N LEU A 481 4.81 5.54 11.07
CA LEU A 481 4.09 6.81 10.95
C LEU A 481 5.02 8.05 10.86
N PRO A 482 6.11 8.17 11.64
CA PRO A 482 7.04 9.29 11.50
C PRO A 482 7.66 9.38 10.10
N GLN A 483 8.03 8.26 9.50
CA GLN A 483 8.60 8.22 8.14
C GLN A 483 7.55 8.63 7.10
N TYR A 484 6.30 8.18 7.27
CA TYR A 484 5.20 8.62 6.40
C TYR A 484 4.89 10.11 6.55
N VAL A 485 4.93 10.66 7.77
CA VAL A 485 4.71 12.09 8.00
C VAL A 485 5.83 12.92 7.36
N VAL A 486 7.09 12.49 7.47
CA VAL A 486 8.21 13.12 6.76
C VAL A 486 7.99 13.08 5.25
N ALA A 487 7.60 11.93 4.69
CA ALA A 487 7.33 11.80 3.27
C ALA A 487 6.19 12.71 2.78
N VAL A 488 5.08 12.78 3.52
CA VAL A 488 3.98 13.70 3.24
C VAL A 488 4.41 15.16 3.34
N SER A 489 5.27 15.50 4.30
CA SER A 489 5.81 16.85 4.47
C SER A 489 6.70 17.26 3.29
N VAL A 490 7.57 16.36 2.83
CA VAL A 490 8.40 16.55 1.63
C VAL A 490 7.51 16.73 0.39
N GLY A 491 6.51 15.86 0.23
CA GLY A 491 5.53 15.97 -0.85
C GLY A 491 4.80 17.32 -0.85
N LEU A 492 4.33 17.77 0.32
CA LEU A 492 3.64 19.05 0.50
C LEU A 492 4.56 20.23 0.15
N CYS A 493 5.82 20.20 0.61
CA CYS A 493 6.81 21.23 0.27
C CYS A 493 7.01 21.33 -1.25
N VAL A 494 7.19 20.20 -1.94
CA VAL A 494 7.30 20.19 -3.40
C VAL A 494 6.02 20.70 -4.06
N GLY A 495 4.85 20.27 -3.57
CA GLY A 495 3.54 20.70 -4.07
C GLY A 495 3.28 22.20 -3.94
N LEU A 496 3.83 22.84 -2.90
CA LEU A 496 3.74 24.28 -2.64
C LEU A 496 4.77 25.10 -3.43
N VAL A 497 6.02 24.64 -3.51
CA VAL A 497 7.11 25.36 -4.18
C VAL A 497 6.96 25.33 -5.70
N LEU A 498 6.43 24.24 -6.25
CA LEU A 498 6.36 24.05 -7.69
C LEU A 498 5.52 25.12 -8.44
N PRO A 499 4.34 25.56 -7.95
CA PRO A 499 3.62 26.71 -8.51
C PRO A 499 4.46 27.98 -8.59
N ARG A 500 5.25 28.27 -7.55
CA ARG A 500 6.12 29.45 -7.50
C ARG A 500 7.23 29.38 -8.53
N LEU A 501 7.79 28.21 -8.77
CA LEU A 501 8.80 27.99 -9.80
C LEU A 501 8.22 28.07 -11.21
N GLN A 502 6.99 27.57 -11.42
CA GLN A 502 6.36 27.54 -12.74
C GLN A 502 5.70 28.86 -13.15
N HIS A 503 5.06 29.56 -12.22
CA HIS A 503 4.22 30.73 -12.52
C HIS A 503 4.71 32.02 -11.82
N GLY A 504 5.77 31.95 -11.02
CA GLY A 504 6.31 33.11 -10.30
C GLY A 504 5.47 33.58 -9.11
N ARG A 505 4.33 32.92 -8.81
CA ARG A 505 3.38 33.33 -7.76
C ARG A 505 2.98 32.12 -6.90
N TRP A 506 2.82 32.37 -5.59
CA TRP A 506 2.32 31.39 -4.62
C TRP A 506 0.79 31.31 -4.61
N VAL A 507 0.14 32.44 -4.90
CA VAL A 507 -1.30 32.63 -4.77
C VAL A 507 -1.94 32.72 -6.16
N ALA A 508 -3.05 32.03 -6.34
CA ALA A 508 -3.92 32.15 -7.50
C ALA A 508 -5.03 33.17 -7.23
N ASP A 509 -5.30 34.01 -8.23
CA ASP A 509 -6.42 34.94 -8.22
C ASP A 509 -7.67 34.24 -8.78
N LEU A 510 -8.76 34.27 -8.02
CA LEU A 510 -10.04 33.63 -8.32
C LEU A 510 -11.09 34.63 -8.84
N HIS A 511 -10.74 35.89 -9.10
CA HIS A 511 -11.70 36.87 -9.65
C HIS A 511 -12.35 36.38 -10.96
N PHE A 512 -11.65 35.54 -11.72
CA PHE A 512 -12.17 34.95 -12.95
C PHE A 512 -13.37 34.01 -12.74
N PHE A 513 -13.58 33.46 -11.53
CA PHE A 513 -14.77 32.65 -11.22
C PHE A 513 -16.07 33.46 -11.35
N GLN A 514 -16.00 34.77 -11.10
CA GLN A 514 -17.16 35.67 -11.20
C GLN A 514 -17.48 36.06 -12.65
N GLN A 515 -16.53 35.86 -13.58
CA GLN A 515 -16.66 36.24 -14.98
C GLN A 515 -17.27 35.13 -15.87
N ASN A 516 -17.55 33.96 -15.30
CA ASN A 516 -18.15 32.83 -15.98
C ASN A 516 -19.43 32.40 -15.26
N ALA A 517 -20.55 32.30 -15.99
CA ALA A 517 -21.86 32.03 -15.41
C ALA A 517 -21.94 30.61 -14.82
N PHE A 518 -21.31 29.63 -15.47
CA PHE A 518 -21.24 28.26 -14.98
C PHE A 518 -20.45 28.16 -13.67
N LEU A 519 -19.28 28.82 -13.59
CA LEU A 519 -18.44 28.82 -12.39
C LEU A 519 -19.08 29.56 -11.21
N SER A 520 -19.76 30.67 -11.48
CA SER A 520 -20.39 31.51 -10.44
C SER A 520 -21.74 30.98 -9.94
N GLN A 521 -22.61 30.48 -10.83
CA GLN A 521 -23.98 30.12 -10.48
C GLN A 521 -24.13 28.63 -10.12
N HIS A 522 -23.34 27.76 -10.73
CA HIS A 522 -23.57 26.32 -10.65
C HIS A 522 -22.47 25.53 -9.93
N THR A 523 -21.30 26.14 -9.74
CA THR A 523 -20.24 25.50 -8.94
C THR A 523 -20.56 25.78 -7.47
N PRO A 524 -20.89 24.76 -6.66
CA PRO A 524 -21.46 24.96 -5.32
C PRO A 524 -20.46 25.55 -4.31
N PHE A 525 -19.20 25.75 -4.69
CA PHE A 525 -18.15 26.14 -3.77
C PHE A 525 -16.97 26.80 -4.51
N VAL A 526 -16.53 27.96 -4.03
CA VAL A 526 -15.29 28.62 -4.45
C VAL A 526 -14.28 28.47 -3.30
N PRO A 527 -13.06 27.93 -3.54
CA PRO A 527 -12.09 27.71 -2.47
C PRO A 527 -11.66 29.02 -1.79
N SER A 528 -11.54 29.02 -0.46
CA SER A 528 -11.31 30.22 0.35
C SER A 528 -9.85 30.48 0.72
N HIS A 529 -9.06 29.43 1.01
CA HIS A 529 -7.67 29.55 1.50
C HIS A 529 -6.66 28.75 0.66
N VAL A 530 -7.00 27.52 0.31
CA VAL A 530 -6.11 26.56 -0.36
C VAL A 530 -6.83 25.95 -1.54
N MET A 531 -6.13 25.69 -2.63
CA MET A 531 -6.69 25.05 -3.82
C MET A 531 -5.71 24.05 -4.41
N GLY A 532 -6.11 22.77 -4.43
CA GLY A 532 -5.40 21.68 -5.10
C GLY A 532 -5.81 21.51 -6.57
N LEU A 533 -6.99 22.01 -6.94
CA LEU A 533 -7.45 22.07 -8.33
C LEU A 533 -6.52 22.94 -9.20
N PRO A 534 -6.03 22.45 -10.36
CA PRO A 534 -5.20 23.23 -11.28
C PRO A 534 -6.03 24.19 -12.12
N LEU A 535 -6.85 25.05 -11.49
CA LEU A 535 -7.59 26.09 -12.20
C LEU A 535 -6.80 27.39 -12.18
N SER A 536 -6.74 28.02 -13.34
CA SER A 536 -6.11 29.32 -13.52
C SER A 536 -6.84 30.10 -14.59
N HIS A 537 -6.73 31.43 -14.56
CA HIS A 537 -7.21 32.27 -15.66
C HIS A 537 -6.61 31.86 -17.01
N THR A 538 -5.37 31.32 -17.04
CA THR A 538 -4.72 30.84 -18.27
C THR A 538 -5.34 29.55 -18.85
N ASP A 539 -6.18 28.87 -18.08
CA ASP A 539 -6.92 27.70 -18.54
C ASP A 539 -8.30 28.04 -19.13
N CYS A 540 -8.75 29.27 -18.95
CA CYS A 540 -9.91 29.82 -19.63
C CYS A 540 -9.55 30.37 -21.01
N ILE A 541 -10.52 30.38 -21.92
CA ILE A 541 -10.40 30.98 -23.26
C ILE A 541 -11.14 32.32 -23.22
N PRO A 542 -10.47 33.46 -23.44
CA PRO A 542 -11.14 34.74 -23.54
C PRO A 542 -11.95 34.79 -24.85
N LEU A 543 -13.25 35.10 -24.75
CA LEU A 543 -14.16 35.30 -25.88
C LEU A 543 -14.82 36.67 -25.75
N GLY A 544 -14.18 37.70 -26.29
CA GLY A 544 -14.58 39.08 -26.08
C GLY A 544 -14.43 39.49 -24.61
N THR A 545 -15.53 39.91 -23.98
CA THR A 545 -15.58 40.27 -22.55
C THR A 545 -15.90 39.10 -21.62
N LYS A 546 -16.20 37.91 -22.17
CA LYS A 546 -16.56 36.71 -21.40
C LYS A 546 -15.42 35.71 -21.35
N LEU A 547 -15.30 34.98 -20.25
CA LEU A 547 -14.38 33.86 -20.12
C LEU A 547 -15.13 32.55 -20.34
N VAL A 548 -14.62 31.74 -21.26
CA VAL A 548 -15.15 30.41 -21.56
C VAL A 548 -14.24 29.35 -20.93
N VAL A 549 -14.85 28.43 -20.21
CA VAL A 549 -14.19 27.30 -19.54
C VAL A 549 -14.07 26.12 -20.50
N ARG A 550 -12.91 25.45 -20.49
CA ARG A 550 -12.64 24.28 -21.33
C ARG A 550 -13.40 23.05 -20.86
N ALA A 551 -13.69 22.13 -21.77
CA ALA A 551 -14.29 20.83 -21.47
C ALA A 551 -13.53 20.00 -20.41
N SER A 552 -12.18 20.08 -20.39
CA SER A 552 -11.37 19.41 -19.36
C SER A 552 -11.60 19.94 -17.94
N THR A 553 -11.99 21.21 -17.82
CA THR A 553 -12.32 21.81 -16.54
C THR A 553 -13.69 21.35 -16.04
N LEU A 554 -14.66 21.16 -16.94
CA LEU A 554 -15.95 20.55 -16.57
C LEU A 554 -15.76 19.15 -16.00
N ALA A 555 -14.96 18.33 -16.68
CA ALA A 555 -14.63 16.97 -16.23
C ALA A 555 -13.89 16.96 -14.89
N LEU A 556 -12.89 17.84 -14.73
CA LEU A 556 -12.15 18.03 -13.47
C LEU A 556 -13.08 18.40 -12.29
N LEU A 557 -14.11 19.19 -12.54
CA LEU A 557 -15.11 19.58 -11.54
C LEU A 557 -16.15 18.47 -11.25
N GLY A 558 -16.08 17.34 -11.96
CA GLY A 558 -16.96 16.20 -11.76
C GLY A 558 -18.24 16.25 -12.60
N TYR A 559 -18.24 16.98 -13.72
CA TYR A 559 -19.35 17.05 -14.65
C TYR A 559 -19.04 16.31 -15.96
N ALA A 560 -20.05 15.64 -16.49
CA ALA A 560 -19.99 14.99 -17.78
C ALA A 560 -21.04 15.60 -18.73
N VAL A 561 -20.80 15.43 -20.02
CA VAL A 561 -21.53 16.12 -21.07
C VAL A 561 -22.03 15.10 -22.11
N VAL A 562 -23.34 15.00 -22.28
CA VAL A 562 -24.00 13.98 -23.11
C VAL A 562 -24.93 14.60 -24.15
N GLU A 563 -25.06 13.92 -25.29
CA GLU A 563 -25.99 14.28 -26.37
C GLU A 563 -26.94 13.12 -26.66
N ALA A 564 -28.18 13.42 -27.07
CA ALA A 564 -29.09 12.40 -27.58
C ALA A 564 -28.60 11.90 -28.95
N GLU A 565 -28.59 10.58 -29.15
CA GLU A 565 -28.08 9.94 -30.37
C GLU A 565 -28.80 10.45 -31.63
N GLU A 566 -30.11 10.70 -31.54
CA GLU A 566 -30.95 11.26 -32.61
C GLU A 566 -30.44 12.63 -33.10
N ALA A 567 -29.93 13.49 -32.20
CA ALA A 567 -29.41 14.82 -32.55
C ALA A 567 -28.09 14.74 -33.35
N LYS A 568 -27.32 13.66 -33.15
CA LYS A 568 -26.08 13.41 -33.89
C LYS A 568 -26.37 12.99 -35.34
N VAL A 569 -27.40 12.19 -35.55
CA VAL A 569 -27.84 11.70 -36.88
C VAL A 569 -28.41 12.82 -37.75
N SER A 570 -29.13 13.77 -37.16
CA SER A 570 -29.67 14.94 -37.89
C SER A 570 -28.58 15.85 -38.47
N THR A 571 -27.39 15.88 -37.86
CA THR A 571 -26.28 16.74 -38.29
C THR A 571 -25.47 16.09 -39.43
N THR A 572 -25.35 14.76 -39.45
CA THR A 572 -24.68 14.03 -40.55
C THR A 572 -25.53 13.99 -41.82
N ASN A 573 -26.85 13.81 -41.70
CA ASN A 573 -27.75 13.72 -42.85
C ASN A 573 -28.01 15.07 -43.55
N ALA A 574 -27.76 16.21 -42.89
CA ALA A 574 -27.88 17.53 -43.48
C ALA A 574 -26.73 17.89 -44.45
N SER A 575 -25.74 17.01 -44.61
CA SER A 575 -24.56 17.28 -45.46
C SER A 575 -24.65 16.69 -46.87
N ILE A 576 -25.72 15.95 -47.21
CA ILE A 576 -25.94 15.38 -48.55
C ILE A 576 -27.41 15.55 -48.96
N GLN A 577 -27.84 16.79 -49.23
CA GLN A 577 -28.95 17.03 -50.16
C GLN A 577 -28.62 18.27 -51.00
N VAL A 578 -28.31 18.04 -52.27
CA VAL A 578 -28.23 19.08 -53.30
C VAL A 578 -29.65 19.40 -53.73
N MET A 579 -30.16 20.56 -53.30
CA MET A 579 -31.38 21.16 -53.85
C MET A 579 -31.18 22.67 -54.03
N PRO A 580 -31.80 23.29 -55.05
CA PRO A 580 -31.43 24.62 -55.52
C PRO A 580 -31.96 25.75 -54.64
N LYS A 581 -31.20 26.85 -54.64
CA LYS A 581 -31.40 28.14 -53.97
C LYS A 581 -32.88 28.58 -53.85
N GLN A 582 -33.38 28.68 -52.63
CA GLN A 582 -34.45 29.59 -52.22
C GLN A 582 -34.14 30.22 -50.84
N PRO A 583 -34.73 31.38 -50.50
CA PRO A 583 -34.14 32.35 -49.58
C PRO A 583 -34.15 31.90 -48.12
N LYS A 584 -33.05 32.19 -47.43
CA LYS A 584 -32.73 31.86 -46.05
C LYS A 584 -33.87 32.18 -45.06
N GLN A 585 -34.53 31.15 -44.55
CA GLN A 585 -34.94 31.11 -43.15
C GLN A 585 -33.75 30.71 -42.27
N PRO A 586 -33.62 31.24 -41.04
CA PRO A 586 -32.49 30.95 -40.17
C PRO A 586 -32.64 29.53 -39.62
N THR A 587 -31.92 28.57 -40.22
CA THR A 587 -31.77 27.23 -39.66
C THR A 587 -30.93 27.29 -38.38
N THR A 588 -31.63 27.23 -37.26
CA THR A 588 -31.15 26.88 -35.92
C THR A 588 -30.49 25.50 -35.94
N GLY A 589 -29.17 25.47 -36.08
CA GLY A 589 -28.36 24.25 -36.07
C GLY A 589 -27.37 24.18 -34.91
N ALA A 590 -27.71 24.75 -33.76
CA ALA A 590 -26.88 24.69 -32.56
C ALA A 590 -27.15 23.37 -31.83
N THR A 591 -26.15 22.48 -31.75
CA THR A 591 -26.26 21.20 -31.04
C THR A 591 -26.46 21.44 -29.56
N THR A 592 -27.61 20.99 -29.04
CA THR A 592 -27.99 21.13 -27.64
C THR A 592 -27.35 20.04 -26.80
N VAL A 593 -26.48 20.42 -25.85
CA VAL A 593 -25.70 19.47 -25.07
C VAL A 593 -26.16 19.46 -23.61
N LEU A 594 -26.30 18.28 -23.00
CA LEU A 594 -26.80 18.12 -21.62
C LEU A 594 -25.65 17.93 -20.63
N VAL A 595 -25.71 18.59 -19.50
CA VAL A 595 -24.73 18.49 -18.40
C VAL A 595 -25.29 17.60 -17.29
N ILE A 596 -24.55 16.57 -16.91
CA ILE A 596 -24.88 15.61 -15.85
C ILE A 596 -23.71 15.44 -14.87
N SER A 597 -23.92 14.76 -13.74
CA SER A 597 -22.83 14.36 -12.86
C SER A 597 -21.95 13.30 -13.52
N MET A 598 -20.64 13.33 -13.24
CA MET A 598 -19.71 12.28 -13.67
C MET A 598 -20.11 10.89 -13.15
N TYR A 599 -20.72 10.81 -11.96
CA TYR A 599 -21.21 9.54 -11.38
C TYR A 599 -22.38 8.94 -12.17
N ASP A 600 -23.19 9.78 -12.81
CA ASP A 600 -24.35 9.36 -13.59
C ASP A 600 -23.99 8.97 -15.04
N LEU A 601 -22.77 9.30 -15.50
CA LEU A 601 -22.35 9.09 -16.87
C LEU A 601 -22.47 7.62 -17.32
N PRO A 602 -22.00 6.61 -16.55
CA PRO A 602 -22.13 5.22 -16.98
C PRO A 602 -23.59 4.81 -17.20
N VAL A 603 -24.48 5.25 -16.32
CA VAL A 603 -25.91 4.95 -16.39
C VAL A 603 -26.60 5.70 -17.53
N ALA A 604 -26.16 6.93 -17.83
CA ALA A 604 -26.67 7.71 -18.96
C ALA A 604 -26.41 7.03 -20.31
N LEU A 605 -25.31 6.28 -20.43
CA LEU A 605 -24.89 5.61 -21.66
C LEU A 605 -25.53 4.22 -21.85
N LEU A 606 -26.22 3.68 -20.83
CA LEU A 606 -26.90 2.39 -20.94
C LEU A 606 -28.15 2.51 -21.84
N PRO A 607 -28.45 1.46 -22.65
CA PRO A 607 -29.66 1.44 -23.48
C PRO A 607 -30.94 1.41 -22.64
N ILE A 608 -30.89 0.76 -21.47
CA ILE A 608 -31.98 0.72 -20.48
C ILE A 608 -31.41 1.24 -19.16
N LYS A 609 -31.94 2.36 -18.67
CA LYS A 609 -31.39 3.04 -17.49
C LYS A 609 -32.06 2.56 -16.20
N PRO A 610 -31.31 1.97 -15.24
CA PRO A 610 -31.88 1.51 -13.97
C PRO A 610 -32.57 2.64 -13.20
N TYR A 611 -31.97 3.84 -13.19
CA TYR A 611 -32.60 5.06 -12.67
C TYR A 611 -32.54 6.19 -13.71
N ARG A 612 -33.13 7.34 -13.41
CA ARG A 612 -33.12 8.52 -14.28
C ARG A 612 -32.03 9.50 -13.84
N PRO A 613 -30.87 9.56 -14.53
CA PRO A 613 -29.82 10.55 -14.26
C PRO A 613 -30.36 11.97 -14.20
N ARG A 614 -29.84 12.78 -13.27
CA ARG A 614 -30.28 14.16 -13.11
C ARG A 614 -29.57 15.06 -14.12
N VAL A 615 -30.34 15.88 -14.82
CA VAL A 615 -29.80 16.94 -15.69
C VAL A 615 -29.57 18.18 -14.83
N LEU A 616 -28.34 18.69 -14.89
CA LEU A 616 -27.94 19.88 -14.16
C LEU A 616 -28.14 21.14 -15.00
N GLY A 617 -28.02 21.03 -16.32
CA GLY A 617 -28.26 22.13 -17.24
C GLY A 617 -28.05 21.74 -18.68
N THR A 618 -28.27 22.69 -19.58
CA THR A 618 -28.04 22.58 -21.01
C THR A 618 -27.00 23.61 -21.46
N ILE A 619 -26.21 23.25 -22.47
CA ILE A 619 -25.27 24.15 -23.13
C ILE A 619 -25.78 24.36 -24.56
N HIS A 620 -26.04 25.61 -24.93
CA HIS A 620 -26.41 26.03 -26.28
C HIS A 620 -25.46 27.14 -26.71
N ASP A 621 -24.74 26.95 -27.82
CA ASP A 621 -23.76 27.92 -28.34
C ASP A 621 -22.82 28.47 -27.25
N TYR A 622 -22.18 27.55 -26.50
CA TYR A 622 -21.30 27.84 -25.36
C TYR A 622 -21.98 28.51 -24.15
N THR A 623 -23.27 28.82 -24.20
CA THR A 623 -24.00 29.45 -23.11
C THR A 623 -24.62 28.39 -22.21
N TYR A 624 -24.34 28.46 -20.92
CA TYR A 624 -24.94 27.57 -19.93
C TYR A 624 -26.31 28.06 -19.46
N THR A 625 -27.30 27.17 -19.46
CA THR A 625 -28.60 27.40 -18.85
C THR A 625 -28.89 26.33 -17.80
N PRO A 626 -29.09 26.70 -16.52
CA PRO A 626 -29.38 25.74 -15.46
C PRO A 626 -30.73 25.06 -15.69
N ALA A 627 -30.80 23.76 -15.44
CA ALA A 627 -32.04 23.02 -15.55
C ALA A 627 -32.90 23.19 -14.28
N PRO A 628 -34.25 23.19 -14.41
CA PRO A 628 -35.13 23.14 -13.25
C PRO A 628 -34.80 21.97 -12.30
N ARG A 629 -35.09 22.13 -11.00
CA ARG A 629 -34.91 21.04 -10.04
C ARG A 629 -35.79 19.85 -10.44
N GLY A 630 -35.21 18.65 -10.46
CA GLY A 630 -35.91 17.42 -10.80
C GLY A 630 -35.92 17.09 -12.30
N THR A 631 -35.30 17.90 -13.17
CA THR A 631 -35.12 17.51 -14.58
C THR A 631 -34.20 16.30 -14.68
N THR A 632 -34.64 15.27 -15.41
CA THR A 632 -33.89 14.02 -15.58
C THR A 632 -33.77 13.61 -17.04
N LEU A 633 -32.78 12.78 -17.36
CA LEU A 633 -32.66 12.15 -18.67
C LEU A 633 -33.85 11.21 -18.94
N ASP A 634 -34.19 11.10 -20.22
CA ASP A 634 -35.22 10.17 -20.68
C ASP A 634 -34.72 8.72 -20.54
N ARG A 635 -35.58 7.81 -20.08
CA ARG A 635 -35.22 6.39 -19.90
C ARG A 635 -35.01 5.70 -21.23
N THR A 636 -35.82 6.03 -22.24
CA THR A 636 -35.88 5.31 -23.52
C THR A 636 -34.90 5.83 -24.56
N LYS A 637 -34.50 7.11 -24.48
CA LYS A 637 -33.55 7.70 -25.42
C LYS A 637 -32.14 7.21 -25.18
N ARG A 638 -31.41 6.95 -26.25
CA ARG A 638 -29.98 6.67 -26.19
C ARG A 638 -29.19 7.97 -26.15
N TYR A 639 -28.20 8.00 -25.27
CA TYR A 639 -27.29 9.13 -25.13
C TYR A 639 -25.87 8.67 -25.41
N VAL A 640 -25.08 9.58 -25.99
CA VAL A 640 -23.67 9.34 -26.31
C VAL A 640 -22.83 10.36 -25.54
N SER A 641 -21.72 9.90 -24.98
CA SER A 641 -20.74 10.80 -24.37
C SER A 641 -20.11 11.67 -25.45
N THR A 642 -20.08 12.97 -25.21
CA THR A 642 -19.38 13.88 -26.10
C THR A 642 -17.89 13.93 -25.75
N LYS A 643 -17.08 14.46 -26.66
CA LYS A 643 -15.69 14.88 -26.36
C LYS A 643 -15.65 16.16 -25.50
N GLY A 644 -16.80 16.61 -24.97
CA GLY A 644 -16.97 17.81 -24.16
C GLY A 644 -17.09 19.09 -24.97
N THR A 645 -17.74 20.09 -24.38
CA THR A 645 -18.01 21.41 -24.97
C THR A 645 -17.49 22.50 -24.03
N CYS A 646 -17.05 23.63 -24.59
CA CYS A 646 -16.65 24.77 -23.76
C CYS A 646 -17.89 25.52 -23.23
N VAL A 647 -17.78 26.17 -22.07
CA VAL A 647 -18.94 26.79 -21.41
C VAL A 647 -18.64 28.19 -20.87
N SER A 648 -19.51 29.15 -21.13
CA SER A 648 -19.44 30.56 -20.70
C SER A 648 -20.34 30.86 -19.52
#